data_AF-A0A9P7ZDC6-F1
#
_entry.id   AF-A0A9P7ZDC6-F1
#
_cell.length_a   1.000
_cell.length_b   1.000
_cell.length_c   1.000
_cell.angle_alpha   90.00
_cell.angle_beta   90.00
_cell.angle_gamma   90.00
#
_symmetry.space_group_name_H-M   'P 1'
#
loop_
_entity.id
_entity.type
_entity.pdbx_description
1 polymer ?
#
loop_
_entity_poly.entity_id
_entity_poly.type
_entity_poly.pdbx_seq_one_letter_code
_entity_poly.pdbx_strand_id
1 'polypeptide(L)'
;MATLETLPSVVLDLVCDFLRIDHFEDCRSLHSFALASRTCRLASERSRFRRLKVKIHDLSNVAQAVRDATAMLTGRMHHVRGLSVDYESHCADPRSHLGKRCDHSTLVGISKQQRRNINLDALADLICHLPGLTHLTWAMPIPAPPALLRPSTPQGPNYRLEIWELGLQSLYTPVGQKAREMDAADYTILTSPRLDTFSCWDISAFDDDGNWSYHEEAILQALASPQCQLEHVSVDYSEPEASFSTQDVQNHRRPSRPGLFSSSLSQRPHNDQSTSTSKRALTSLSINFRPAITSYLVDRWKEVIDFSTLISLNLGVVKPELLPMLGDMAATGALRSLQVLELTPDLLEYDNVERTINDLCSLLKVLCPLRGLHLGRTRSHAVFDTLLETHGPHLRELSLDEPVVFTSKNAYRLAEVCRRVRDLNITIRRTGGDEAEVAFYHALGHLSRLESVSIIFDCTRPEATGLINHGVFSSDKYNREARIGLVQDALVNVAIDEELARSMFLTIAQTQKRRANQTGSRQFLLRRLTVECLDSDLFGRGDYSHSELSILLEWLRGHWICESSIGLRDPDAILDDKPGGQAHKAVLARDESLQRKMEYEEDLYEHLNGVDPLVEDAWLRLWLYGRGDWKQSWKSQPLASSARHMPV
;
A
#
# COMPACT_ATOMS: atom_id res chain seq x y z
N MET A 1 20.96 37.84 -17.63
CA MET A 1 20.40 36.56 -17.14
C MET A 1 19.20 36.89 -16.28
N ALA A 2 18.01 36.36 -16.58
CA ALA A 2 16.85 36.54 -15.71
C ALA A 2 17.08 35.76 -14.41
N THR A 3 16.95 36.43 -13.27
CA THR A 3 16.98 35.76 -11.96
C THR A 3 15.55 35.34 -11.61
N LEU A 4 15.40 34.33 -10.74
CA LEU A 4 14.08 33.87 -10.26
C LEU A 4 13.22 35.02 -9.72
N GLU A 5 13.86 36.05 -9.17
CA GLU A 5 13.22 37.22 -8.59
C GLU A 5 12.62 38.19 -9.62
N THR A 6 13.05 38.10 -10.89
CA THR A 6 12.51 38.94 -11.98
C THR A 6 11.41 38.24 -12.78
N LEU A 7 11.01 37.02 -12.38
CA LEU A 7 9.93 36.30 -13.04
C LEU A 7 8.56 36.88 -12.65
N PRO A 8 7.59 36.94 -13.59
CA PRO A 8 6.22 37.31 -13.26
C PRO A 8 5.62 36.36 -12.22
N SER A 9 4.74 36.86 -11.35
CA SER A 9 4.07 36.08 -10.30
C SER A 9 3.36 34.84 -10.86
N VAL A 10 2.70 34.96 -12.02
CA VAL A 10 2.03 33.83 -12.71
C VAL A 10 3.01 32.70 -13.04
N VAL A 11 4.24 33.02 -13.39
CA VAL A 11 5.26 32.01 -13.69
C VAL A 11 5.74 31.34 -12.40
N LEU A 12 5.92 32.11 -11.32
CA LEU A 12 6.29 31.56 -10.02
C LEU A 12 5.17 30.67 -9.44
N ASP A 13 3.91 31.01 -9.67
CA ASP A 13 2.76 30.19 -9.29
C ASP A 13 2.76 28.85 -10.04
N LEU A 14 3.00 28.86 -11.36
CA LEU A 14 3.15 27.64 -12.16
C LEU A 14 4.32 26.77 -11.71
N VAL A 15 5.43 27.39 -11.31
CA VAL A 15 6.58 26.67 -10.72
C VAL A 15 6.16 26.03 -9.40
N CYS A 16 5.43 26.75 -8.53
CA CYS A 16 4.95 26.19 -7.27
C CYS A 16 3.96 25.03 -7.49
N ASP A 17 3.08 25.13 -8.48
CA ASP A 17 2.16 24.05 -8.86
C ASP A 17 2.91 22.83 -9.42
N PHE A 18 4.00 23.06 -10.16
CA PHE A 18 4.86 22.00 -10.67
C PHE A 18 5.66 21.31 -9.56
N LEU A 19 6.27 22.08 -8.65
CA LEU A 19 7.03 21.55 -7.49
C LEU A 19 6.15 20.82 -6.48
N ARG A 20 4.82 20.93 -6.60
CA ARG A 20 3.82 20.20 -5.81
C ARG A 20 3.48 18.83 -6.39
N ILE A 21 3.98 18.49 -7.58
CA ILE A 21 3.74 17.18 -8.20
C ILE A 21 4.55 16.08 -7.47
N ASP A 22 5.58 16.47 -6.71
CA ASP A 22 6.26 15.57 -5.78
C ASP A 22 5.27 15.11 -4.69
N HIS A 23 5.30 13.81 -4.40
CA HIS A 23 4.29 13.02 -3.72
C HIS A 23 3.63 13.68 -2.49
N PHE A 24 2.42 13.20 -2.18
CA PHE A 24 1.55 13.63 -1.07
C PHE A 24 2.23 13.80 0.31
N GLU A 25 3.44 13.29 0.48
CA GLU A 25 4.10 13.11 1.77
C GLU A 25 5.29 14.04 2.01
N ASP A 26 5.90 14.64 0.97
CA ASP A 26 7.12 15.43 1.15
C ASP A 26 7.18 16.66 0.21
N CYS A 27 6.64 17.80 0.66
CA CYS A 27 6.76 19.09 -0.03
C CYS A 27 8.18 19.69 0.04
N ARG A 28 9.24 18.86 0.11
CA ARG A 28 10.63 19.29 0.32
C ARG A 28 11.09 20.25 -0.77
N SER A 29 10.76 19.94 -2.02
CA SER A 29 11.07 20.79 -3.19
C SER A 29 10.46 22.20 -3.08
N LEU A 30 9.23 22.29 -2.57
CA LEU A 30 8.52 23.56 -2.37
C LEU A 30 9.09 24.37 -1.18
N HIS A 31 9.54 23.69 -0.12
CA HIS A 31 10.21 24.34 1.01
C HIS A 31 11.57 24.89 0.61
N SER A 32 12.37 24.10 -0.11
CA SER A 32 13.66 24.55 -0.65
C SER A 32 13.49 25.74 -1.60
N PHE A 33 12.47 25.73 -2.46
CA PHE A 33 12.13 26.87 -3.32
C PHE A 33 11.78 28.13 -2.50
N ALA A 34 11.03 27.99 -1.41
CA ALA A 34 10.68 29.10 -0.54
C ALA A 34 11.89 29.69 0.21
N LEU A 35 12.92 28.88 0.48
CA LEU A 35 14.16 29.34 1.11
C LEU A 35 15.07 30.11 0.14
N ALA A 36 14.90 29.93 -1.17
CA ALA A 36 15.78 30.52 -2.18
C ALA A 36 15.72 32.06 -2.24
N SER A 37 14.55 32.66 -2.02
CA SER A 37 14.40 34.13 -1.96
C SER A 37 13.10 34.57 -1.29
N ARG A 38 13.00 35.86 -0.94
CA ARG A 38 11.76 36.45 -0.41
C ARG A 38 10.61 36.38 -1.42
N THR A 39 10.89 36.58 -2.70
CA THR A 39 9.88 36.52 -3.78
C THR A 39 9.35 35.10 -3.94
N CYS A 40 10.23 34.09 -3.94
CA CYS A 40 9.84 32.68 -3.99
C CYS A 40 9.06 32.27 -2.74
N ARG A 41 9.43 32.78 -1.57
CA ARG A 41 8.70 32.55 -0.31
C ARG A 41 7.26 33.05 -0.35
N LEU A 42 7.05 34.24 -0.92
CA LEU A 42 5.72 34.84 -1.09
C LEU A 42 4.90 34.10 -2.14
N ALA A 43 5.48 33.81 -3.31
CA ALA A 43 4.80 33.07 -4.36
C ALA A 43 4.38 31.65 -3.92
N SER A 44 5.24 30.96 -3.16
CA SER A 44 4.96 29.63 -2.64
C SER A 44 4.03 29.62 -1.42
N GLU A 45 3.69 30.76 -0.82
CA GLU A 45 2.92 30.82 0.43
C GLU A 45 1.59 30.09 0.31
N ARG A 46 0.82 30.39 -0.74
CA ARG A 46 -0.46 29.70 -1.01
C ARG A 46 -0.29 28.20 -1.16
N SER A 47 0.74 27.75 -1.86
CA SER A 47 0.96 26.33 -2.16
C SER A 47 1.51 25.56 -0.96
N ARG A 48 2.37 26.18 -0.14
CA ARG A 48 2.94 25.57 1.09
C ARG A 48 1.88 25.31 2.14
N PHE A 49 0.94 26.23 2.32
CA PHE A 49 -0.11 26.11 3.32
C PHE A 49 -1.42 25.52 2.77
N ARG A 50 -1.44 25.06 1.50
CA ARG A 50 -2.64 24.50 0.88
C ARG A 50 -3.09 23.19 1.54
N ARG A 51 -2.15 22.37 1.99
CA ARG A 51 -2.42 21.14 2.74
C ARG A 51 -1.67 21.20 4.06
N LEU A 52 -2.41 20.99 5.14
CA LEU A 52 -1.86 20.89 6.49
C LEU A 52 -1.94 19.44 6.93
N LYS A 53 -0.85 18.91 7.50
CA LYS A 53 -0.83 17.61 8.16
C LYS A 53 -0.48 17.84 9.63
N VAL A 54 -1.36 17.41 10.52
CA VAL A 54 -1.18 17.44 11.97
C VAL A 54 -0.81 16.02 12.38
N LYS A 55 0.49 15.81 12.63
CA LYS A 55 0.98 14.53 13.13
C LYS A 55 0.79 14.47 14.65
N ILE A 56 0.17 13.41 15.13
CA ILE A 56 -0.05 13.14 16.54
C ILE A 56 0.78 11.93 16.90
N HIS A 57 1.82 12.14 17.69
CA HIS A 57 2.71 11.09 18.18
C HIS A 57 2.14 10.38 19.40
N ASP A 58 1.39 11.12 20.21
CA ASP A 58 0.75 10.67 21.43
C ASP A 58 -0.58 11.42 21.58
N LEU A 59 -1.63 10.69 21.96
CA LEU A 59 -2.96 11.23 22.23
C LEU A 59 -2.97 12.28 23.35
N SER A 60 -1.98 12.25 24.25
CA SER A 60 -1.80 13.30 25.27
C SER A 60 -1.34 14.65 24.68
N ASN A 61 -0.68 14.63 23.51
CA ASN A 61 -0.07 15.79 22.87
C ASN A 61 -0.95 16.45 21.80
N VAL A 62 -2.19 16.00 21.61
CA VAL A 62 -3.11 16.54 20.59
C VAL A 62 -3.24 18.06 20.70
N ALA A 63 -3.45 18.59 21.90
CA ALA A 63 -3.59 20.03 22.11
C ALA A 63 -2.32 20.81 21.75
N GLN A 64 -1.14 20.23 21.97
CA GLN A 64 0.13 20.85 21.59
C GLN A 64 0.33 20.83 20.08
N ALA A 65 0.09 19.69 19.43
CA ALA A 65 0.17 19.57 17.96
C ALA A 65 -0.77 20.56 17.25
N VAL A 66 -1.99 20.74 17.78
CA VAL A 66 -2.95 21.75 17.28
C VAL A 66 -2.45 23.18 17.52
N ARG A 67 -1.86 23.48 18.68
CA ARG A 67 -1.28 24.81 18.95
C ARG A 67 -0.14 25.12 17.98
N ASP A 68 0.74 24.17 17.72
CA ASP A 68 1.87 24.33 16.80
C ASP A 68 1.38 24.55 15.36
N ALA A 69 0.40 23.77 14.92
CA ALA A 69 -0.26 23.96 13.64
C ALA A 69 -0.96 25.32 13.53
N THR A 70 -1.65 25.76 14.58
CA THR A 70 -2.33 27.06 14.63
C THR A 70 -1.34 28.22 14.57
N ALA A 71 -0.25 28.14 15.35
CA ALA A 71 0.82 29.13 15.36
C ALA A 71 1.45 29.27 13.96
N MET A 72 1.71 28.14 13.29
CA MET A 72 2.23 28.11 11.92
C MET A 72 1.29 28.78 10.90
N LEU A 73 -0.02 28.70 11.13
CA LEU A 73 -1.07 29.22 10.26
C LEU A 73 -1.53 30.65 10.56
N THR A 74 -0.95 31.33 11.56
CA THR A 74 -1.34 32.71 11.93
C THR A 74 -1.31 33.64 10.70
N GLY A 75 -2.48 34.18 10.32
CA GLY A 75 -2.65 35.04 9.13
C GLY A 75 -2.77 34.30 7.78
N ARG A 76 -2.70 32.96 7.76
CA ARG A 76 -2.60 32.11 6.55
C ARG A 76 -3.65 31.02 6.45
N MET A 77 -4.56 30.92 7.42
CA MET A 77 -5.63 29.91 7.48
C MET A 77 -6.49 29.83 6.21
N HIS A 78 -6.68 30.95 5.51
CA HIS A 78 -7.46 31.03 4.28
C HIS A 78 -6.82 30.33 3.07
N HIS A 79 -5.53 29.94 3.15
CA HIS A 79 -4.86 29.15 2.11
C HIS A 79 -5.12 27.65 2.25
N VAL A 80 -5.49 27.17 3.45
CA VAL A 80 -5.70 25.75 3.71
C VAL A 80 -6.92 25.26 2.93
N ARG A 81 -6.73 24.17 2.18
CA ARG A 81 -7.74 23.46 1.38
C ARG A 81 -7.86 21.99 1.81
N GLY A 82 -6.79 21.38 2.31
CA GLY A 82 -6.81 20.04 2.88
C GLY A 82 -6.21 20.03 4.28
N LEU A 83 -6.83 19.29 5.19
CA LEU A 83 -6.30 19.00 6.52
C LEU A 83 -6.24 17.48 6.70
N SER A 84 -5.09 16.95 7.09
CA SER A 84 -4.91 15.56 7.51
C SER A 84 -4.56 15.53 8.98
N VAL A 85 -5.27 14.70 9.76
CA VAL A 85 -4.99 14.47 11.17
C VAL A 85 -4.56 13.02 11.29
N ASP A 86 -3.26 12.82 11.49
CA ASP A 86 -2.62 11.52 11.33
C ASP A 86 -1.93 11.13 12.64
N TYR A 87 -2.19 9.92 13.11
CA TYR A 87 -1.45 9.34 14.21
C TYR A 87 -0.14 8.72 13.69
N GLU A 88 1.03 9.18 14.14
CA GLU A 88 2.32 8.93 13.47
C GLU A 88 2.67 7.43 13.32
N SER A 89 2.10 6.57 14.16
CA SER A 89 2.31 5.13 14.09
C SER A 89 1.54 4.44 12.96
N HIS A 90 0.57 5.09 12.30
CA HIS A 90 -0.45 4.39 11.52
C HIS A 90 -0.88 5.07 10.22
N CYS A 91 -1.23 4.18 9.29
CA CYS A 91 -1.98 4.34 8.05
C CYS A 91 -1.20 4.77 6.80
N ALA A 92 -1.00 3.80 5.91
CA ALA A 92 -0.94 4.06 4.47
C ALA A 92 -2.32 4.52 3.96
N ASP A 93 -2.34 5.37 2.92
CA ASP A 93 -3.59 5.78 2.26
C ASP A 93 -4.39 4.54 1.85
N PRO A 94 -5.66 4.39 2.27
CA PRO A 94 -6.50 3.22 1.92
C PRO A 94 -6.78 3.12 0.42
N ARG A 95 -6.51 4.17 -0.36
CA ARG A 95 -6.56 4.18 -1.83
C ARG A 95 -5.20 3.86 -2.47
N SER A 96 -4.13 3.78 -1.69
CA SER A 96 -2.82 3.41 -2.20
C SER A 96 -2.78 1.91 -2.46
N HIS A 97 -2.88 1.55 -3.74
CA HIS A 97 -2.64 0.20 -4.26
C HIS A 97 -1.20 -0.32 -4.00
N LEU A 98 -0.30 0.54 -3.52
CA LEU A 98 1.12 0.26 -3.26
C LEU A 98 1.49 0.45 -1.77
N GLY A 99 0.51 0.75 -0.92
CA GLY A 99 0.74 0.94 0.51
C GLY A 99 0.96 -0.41 1.19
N LYS A 100 2.13 -0.61 1.81
CA LYS A 100 2.32 -1.70 2.79
C LYS A 100 1.20 -1.60 3.82
N ARG A 101 0.36 -2.64 3.88
CA ARG A 101 -0.69 -2.76 4.90
C ARG A 101 -0.05 -2.59 6.28
N CYS A 102 -0.60 -1.71 7.08
CA CYS A 102 -0.14 -1.53 8.45
C CYS A 102 -0.33 -2.85 9.21
N ASP A 103 0.72 -3.26 9.92
CA ASP A 103 0.67 -4.43 10.77
C ASP A 103 -0.09 -4.08 12.07
N HIS A 104 -1.30 -4.62 12.22
CA HIS A 104 -2.28 -4.27 13.25
C HIS A 104 -1.84 -4.60 14.69
N SER A 105 -0.75 -5.37 14.84
CA SER A 105 -0.12 -5.66 16.14
C SER A 105 0.27 -4.41 16.94
N THR A 106 0.30 -3.23 16.33
CA THR A 106 0.66 -1.95 16.98
C THR A 106 -0.52 -1.12 17.53
N LEU A 107 -1.79 -1.46 17.25
CA LEU A 107 -2.96 -0.80 17.89
C LEU A 107 -3.19 -1.25 19.35
N VAL A 108 -2.51 -2.33 19.76
CA VAL A 108 -2.62 -3.01 21.06
C VAL A 108 -2.12 -2.14 22.24
N GLY A 109 -1.40 -1.04 21.97
CA GLY A 109 -0.83 -0.19 23.02
C GLY A 109 -1.75 0.87 23.63
N ILE A 110 -2.90 1.20 23.02
CA ILE A 110 -3.75 2.32 23.45
C ILE A 110 -4.98 1.80 24.20
N SER A 111 -5.00 1.98 25.53
CA SER A 111 -6.11 1.53 26.38
C SER A 111 -7.44 2.19 26.02
N LYS A 112 -8.56 1.45 26.15
CA LYS A 112 -9.93 1.99 25.96
C LYS A 112 -10.23 3.22 26.84
N GLN A 113 -9.56 3.35 28.00
CA GLN A 113 -9.67 4.53 28.87
C GLN A 113 -8.97 5.76 28.29
N GLN A 114 -7.77 5.62 27.72
CA GLN A 114 -7.08 6.73 27.05
C GLN A 114 -7.89 7.27 25.88
N ARG A 115 -8.53 6.41 25.07
CA ARG A 115 -9.38 6.82 23.94
C ARG A 115 -10.56 7.70 24.34
N ARG A 116 -11.09 7.56 25.57
CA ARG A 116 -12.29 8.28 26.04
C ARG A 116 -12.00 9.67 26.63
N ASN A 117 -10.78 9.94 27.06
CA ASN A 117 -10.42 11.15 27.82
C ASN A 117 -9.70 12.22 26.99
N ILE A 118 -9.65 12.07 25.66
CA ILE A 118 -8.92 13.00 24.79
C ILE A 118 -9.80 14.20 24.50
N ASN A 119 -9.29 15.38 24.85
CA ASN A 119 -9.92 16.63 24.46
C ASN A 119 -9.60 16.94 22.98
N LEU A 120 -10.61 16.86 22.13
CA LEU A 120 -10.53 17.17 20.70
C LEU A 120 -11.11 18.55 20.34
N ASP A 121 -11.51 19.35 21.34
CA ASP A 121 -12.15 20.66 21.12
C ASP A 121 -11.21 21.61 20.38
N ALA A 122 -9.93 21.64 20.74
CA ALA A 122 -8.94 22.48 20.07
C ALA A 122 -8.85 22.16 18.56
N LEU A 123 -8.99 20.89 18.19
CA LEU A 123 -8.92 20.45 16.79
C LEU A 123 -10.21 20.82 16.04
N ALA A 124 -11.37 20.65 16.68
CA ALA A 124 -12.64 21.11 16.14
C ALA A 124 -12.64 22.63 15.93
N ASP A 125 -12.12 23.39 16.89
CA ASP A 125 -11.94 24.84 16.80
C ASP A 125 -11.03 25.21 15.64
N LEU A 126 -9.87 24.57 15.48
CA LEU A 126 -8.99 24.80 14.34
C LEU A 126 -9.74 24.62 13.01
N ILE A 127 -10.47 23.53 12.84
CA ILE A 127 -11.23 23.22 11.62
C ILE A 127 -12.29 24.29 11.33
N CYS A 128 -12.97 24.78 12.36
CA CYS A 128 -13.95 25.86 12.22
C CYS A 128 -13.32 27.16 11.70
N HIS A 129 -12.04 27.39 11.97
CA HIS A 129 -11.30 28.58 11.54
C HIS A 129 -10.61 28.43 10.17
N LEU A 130 -10.85 27.33 9.43
CA LEU A 130 -10.31 27.11 8.08
C LEU A 130 -11.39 27.38 7.02
N PRO A 131 -11.63 28.63 6.61
CA PRO A 131 -12.77 29.00 5.76
C PRO A 131 -12.72 28.40 4.34
N GLY A 132 -11.54 27.97 3.91
CA GLY A 132 -11.35 27.39 2.59
C GLY A 132 -11.24 25.87 2.57
N LEU A 133 -11.40 25.19 3.71
CA LEU A 133 -11.23 23.75 3.79
C LEU A 133 -12.21 23.03 2.85
N THR A 134 -11.67 22.21 1.95
CA THR A 134 -12.43 21.38 1.00
C THR A 134 -12.28 19.89 1.28
N HIS A 135 -11.24 19.50 2.04
CA HIS A 135 -10.89 18.10 2.29
C HIS A 135 -10.41 17.92 3.73
N LEU A 136 -10.96 16.94 4.44
CA LEU A 136 -10.53 16.57 5.78
C LEU A 136 -10.29 15.06 5.83
N THR A 137 -9.07 14.67 6.18
CA THR A 137 -8.69 13.27 6.39
C THR A 137 -8.49 13.03 7.88
N TRP A 138 -9.20 12.03 8.40
CA TRP A 138 -9.15 11.58 9.78
C TRP A 138 -8.50 10.19 9.86
N ALA A 139 -7.21 10.18 10.19
CA ALA A 139 -6.38 8.98 10.31
C ALA A 139 -5.92 8.79 11.76
N MET A 140 -6.91 8.70 12.66
CA MET A 140 -6.70 8.54 14.09
C MET A 140 -7.36 7.25 14.58
N PRO A 141 -6.79 6.55 15.57
CA PRO A 141 -7.33 5.29 16.13
C PRO A 141 -8.54 5.53 17.08
N ILE A 142 -9.15 6.70 16.99
CA ILE A 142 -10.30 7.13 17.79
C ILE A 142 -11.40 7.67 16.87
N PRO A 143 -12.68 7.54 17.24
CA PRO A 143 -13.79 8.05 16.44
C PRO A 143 -13.64 9.53 16.15
N ALA A 144 -13.99 9.93 14.92
CA ALA A 144 -14.08 11.33 14.54
C ALA A 144 -15.15 12.02 15.43
N PRO A 145 -14.82 13.11 16.15
CA PRO A 145 -15.79 13.75 17.02
C PRO A 145 -17.00 14.28 16.22
N PRO A 146 -18.24 14.18 16.75
CA PRO A 146 -19.43 14.67 16.06
C PRO A 146 -19.39 16.16 15.68
N ALA A 147 -18.58 16.95 16.38
CA ALA A 147 -18.31 18.34 16.05
C ALA A 147 -17.71 18.52 14.64
N LEU A 148 -17.02 17.50 14.09
CA LEU A 148 -16.51 17.48 12.72
C LEU A 148 -17.58 17.20 11.67
N LEU A 149 -18.79 16.84 12.09
CA LEU A 149 -19.89 16.50 11.18
C LEU A 149 -20.97 17.58 11.18
N ARG A 150 -21.06 18.33 12.28
CA ARG A 150 -22.02 19.43 12.42
C ARG A 150 -21.34 20.74 12.06
N PRO A 151 -21.84 21.49 11.06
CA PRO A 151 -21.39 22.86 10.88
C PRO A 151 -21.75 23.64 12.15
N SER A 152 -20.72 24.08 12.88
CA SER A 152 -20.86 24.98 14.04
C SER A 152 -21.44 26.34 13.64
N THR A 153 -21.44 26.68 12.35
CA THR A 153 -22.12 27.85 11.78
C THR A 153 -22.70 27.55 10.39
N PRO A 154 -23.81 28.19 9.96
CA PRO A 154 -24.36 28.07 8.59
C PRO A 154 -23.38 28.49 7.48
N GLN A 155 -22.28 29.16 7.83
CA GLN A 155 -21.19 29.61 6.95
C GLN A 155 -19.92 28.74 7.07
N GLY A 156 -19.97 27.63 7.81
CA GLY A 156 -18.81 26.74 7.99
C GLY A 156 -18.32 26.12 6.67
N PRO A 157 -17.06 25.66 6.62
CA PRO A 157 -16.48 25.11 5.40
C PRO A 157 -17.25 23.87 4.93
N ASN A 158 -17.48 23.77 3.61
CA ASN A 158 -18.05 22.59 2.97
C ASN A 158 -16.90 21.70 2.48
N TYR A 159 -16.54 20.71 3.28
CA TYR A 159 -15.47 19.76 2.97
C TYR A 159 -15.99 18.35 2.83
N ARG A 160 -15.26 17.55 2.03
CA ARG A 160 -15.35 16.09 2.02
C ARG A 160 -14.57 15.53 3.20
N LEU A 161 -15.15 14.54 3.88
CA LEU A 161 -14.56 13.85 5.02
C LEU A 161 -14.16 12.44 4.62
N GLU A 162 -12.90 12.10 4.90
CA GLU A 162 -12.35 10.75 4.79
C GLU A 162 -12.01 10.23 6.18
N ILE A 163 -12.52 9.07 6.55
CA ILE A 163 -12.22 8.41 7.83
C ILE A 163 -11.44 7.13 7.54
N TRP A 164 -10.18 7.05 7.95
CA TRP A 164 -9.34 5.89 7.65
C TRP A 164 -9.48 4.74 8.66
N GLU A 165 -10.09 4.99 9.82
CA GLU A 165 -10.40 3.93 10.78
C GLU A 165 -11.74 4.23 11.47
N LEU A 166 -12.76 3.45 11.11
CA LEU A 166 -14.10 3.57 11.68
C LEU A 166 -14.22 2.70 12.95
N GLY A 167 -13.80 3.26 14.10
CA GLY A 167 -13.81 2.56 15.40
C GLY A 167 -15.06 2.81 16.27
N LEU A 168 -16.27 2.49 15.78
CA LEU A 168 -17.53 2.82 16.48
C LEU A 168 -17.78 1.95 17.71
N GLN A 169 -17.48 2.49 18.89
CA GLN A 169 -17.55 1.74 20.15
C GLN A 169 -18.96 1.28 20.52
N SER A 170 -20.01 2.00 20.09
CA SER A 170 -21.39 1.57 20.35
C SER A 170 -21.78 0.30 19.58
N LEU A 171 -20.91 -0.17 18.67
CA LEU A 171 -21.13 -1.39 17.91
C LEU A 171 -20.61 -2.66 18.57
N TYR A 172 -20.01 -2.56 19.76
CA TYR A 172 -19.65 -3.73 20.56
C TYR A 172 -20.70 -4.01 21.64
N THR A 173 -21.03 -5.28 21.82
CA THR A 173 -21.92 -5.74 22.90
C THR A 173 -21.23 -6.81 23.75
N PRO A 174 -21.04 -6.56 25.06
CA PRO A 174 -20.45 -7.55 25.95
C PRO A 174 -21.24 -8.86 26.02
N VAL A 175 -20.51 -9.96 26.21
CA VAL A 175 -21.10 -11.29 26.37
C VAL A 175 -22.10 -11.29 27.53
N GLY A 176 -23.27 -11.89 27.32
CA GLY A 176 -24.34 -11.94 28.32
C GLY A 176 -25.17 -10.65 28.45
N GLN A 177 -24.82 -9.57 27.75
CA GLN A 177 -25.61 -8.34 27.70
C GLN A 177 -26.52 -8.28 26.47
N LYS A 178 -27.64 -7.55 26.60
CA LYS A 178 -28.49 -7.23 25.46
C LYS A 178 -27.79 -6.20 24.57
N ALA A 179 -27.87 -6.39 23.26
CA ALA A 179 -27.40 -5.39 22.30
C ALA A 179 -28.18 -4.08 22.52
N ARG A 180 -27.43 -2.97 22.65
CA ARG A 180 -27.99 -1.62 22.78
C ARG A 180 -28.23 -1.01 21.41
N GLU A 181 -29.07 0.01 21.31
CA GLU A 181 -29.16 0.80 20.08
C GLU A 181 -27.81 1.48 19.78
N MET A 182 -27.57 1.84 18.52
CA MET A 182 -26.37 2.60 18.14
C MET A 182 -26.45 4.00 18.73
N ASP A 183 -25.35 4.52 19.24
CA ASP A 183 -25.32 5.88 19.77
C ASP A 183 -25.63 6.90 18.66
N ALA A 184 -26.38 7.95 18.99
CA ALA A 184 -26.75 8.99 18.02
C ALA A 184 -25.53 9.68 17.38
N ALA A 185 -24.40 9.73 18.11
CA ALA A 185 -23.12 10.23 17.61
C ALA A 185 -22.58 9.34 16.48
N ASP A 186 -22.52 8.03 16.71
CA ASP A 186 -22.05 7.03 15.74
C ASP A 186 -22.97 6.97 14.52
N TYR A 187 -24.28 7.09 14.74
CA TYR A 187 -25.25 7.22 13.65
C TYR A 187 -24.98 8.45 12.77
N THR A 188 -24.69 9.59 13.40
CA THR A 188 -24.41 10.85 12.68
C THR A 188 -23.15 10.72 11.83
N ILE A 189 -22.14 9.96 12.29
CA ILE A 189 -20.92 9.67 11.50
C ILE A 189 -21.30 8.88 10.24
N LEU A 190 -21.97 7.75 10.39
CA LEU A 190 -22.30 6.85 9.28
C LEU A 190 -23.25 7.44 8.24
N THR A 191 -24.10 8.38 8.64
CA THR A 191 -25.10 9.00 7.76
C THR A 191 -24.75 10.42 7.34
N SER A 192 -23.56 10.90 7.70
CA SER A 192 -23.12 12.24 7.34
C SER A 192 -23.05 12.41 5.82
N PRO A 193 -23.71 13.43 5.23
CA PRO A 193 -23.61 13.70 3.80
C PRO A 193 -22.21 14.22 3.39
N ARG A 194 -21.35 14.54 4.36
CA ARG A 194 -19.96 14.95 4.10
C ARG A 194 -19.01 13.76 4.01
N LEU A 195 -19.42 12.58 4.46
CA LEU A 195 -18.60 11.39 4.46
C LEU A 195 -18.50 10.86 3.02
N ASP A 196 -17.30 10.93 2.47
CA ASP A 196 -16.98 10.56 1.08
C ASP A 196 -16.30 9.19 1.03
N THR A 197 -15.35 8.97 1.95
CA THR A 197 -14.57 7.75 2.07
C THR A 197 -14.58 7.27 3.52
N PHE A 198 -14.75 5.97 3.74
CA PHE A 198 -14.38 5.37 5.02
C PHE A 198 -13.68 4.02 4.86
N SER A 199 -12.84 3.71 5.85
CA SER A 199 -12.21 2.41 6.01
C SER A 199 -12.54 1.83 7.39
N CYS A 200 -12.84 0.53 7.44
CA CYS A 200 -13.07 -0.21 8.68
C CYS A 200 -12.20 -1.47 8.66
N TRP A 201 -11.34 -1.60 9.65
CA TRP A 201 -10.39 -2.70 9.77
C TRP A 201 -10.82 -3.66 10.87
N ASP A 202 -10.33 -4.90 10.79
CA ASP A 202 -10.57 -5.96 11.79
C ASP A 202 -12.06 -6.19 12.10
N ILE A 203 -12.91 -6.24 11.07
CA ILE A 203 -14.29 -6.68 11.21
C ILE A 203 -14.30 -8.18 11.48
N SER A 204 -14.32 -8.52 12.76
CA SER A 204 -14.52 -9.87 13.28
C SER A 204 -15.91 -10.01 13.90
N ALA A 205 -16.29 -11.24 14.26
CA ALA A 205 -17.52 -11.48 15.02
C ALA A 205 -17.45 -10.89 16.44
N PHE A 206 -16.26 -10.75 17.02
CA PHE A 206 -16.04 -10.21 18.36
C PHE A 206 -14.65 -9.58 18.51
N ASP A 207 -14.54 -8.54 19.36
CA ASP A 207 -13.24 -7.88 19.64
C ASP A 207 -12.33 -8.74 20.53
N ASP A 208 -11.12 -8.25 20.79
CA ASP A 208 -10.11 -8.89 21.64
C ASP A 208 -10.62 -9.15 23.07
N ASP A 209 -11.59 -8.36 23.53
CA ASP A 209 -12.26 -8.50 24.83
C ASP A 209 -13.44 -9.49 24.78
N GLY A 210 -13.70 -10.13 23.63
CA GLY A 210 -14.79 -11.09 23.41
C GLY A 210 -16.18 -10.45 23.23
N ASN A 211 -16.28 -9.13 23.03
CA ASN A 211 -17.55 -8.44 22.81
C ASN A 211 -18.03 -8.63 21.36
N TRP A 212 -19.30 -8.97 21.16
CA TRP A 212 -19.89 -9.11 19.82
C TRP A 212 -19.84 -7.79 19.03
N SER A 213 -19.26 -7.83 17.84
CA SER A 213 -19.20 -6.71 16.89
C SER A 213 -20.45 -6.68 16.01
N TYR A 214 -20.91 -5.48 15.60
CA TYR A 214 -21.99 -5.28 14.63
C TYR A 214 -21.60 -4.28 13.52
N HIS A 215 -20.30 -4.16 13.24
CA HIS A 215 -19.77 -3.19 12.26
C HIS A 215 -20.27 -3.46 10.84
N GLU A 216 -20.25 -4.72 10.41
CA GLU A 216 -20.72 -5.09 9.07
C GLU A 216 -22.20 -4.69 8.86
N GLU A 217 -23.07 -5.06 9.80
CA GLU A 217 -24.50 -4.75 9.67
C GLU A 217 -24.75 -3.24 9.69
N ALA A 218 -24.01 -2.49 10.51
CA ALA A 218 -24.10 -1.03 10.55
C ALA A 218 -23.66 -0.41 9.22
N ILE A 219 -22.59 -0.90 8.62
CA ILE A 219 -22.07 -0.44 7.33
C ILE A 219 -23.07 -0.72 6.21
N LEU A 220 -23.54 -1.96 6.07
CA LEU A 220 -24.46 -2.35 5.00
C LEU A 220 -25.77 -1.55 5.08
N GLN A 221 -26.29 -1.34 6.29
CA GLN A 221 -27.49 -0.54 6.48
C GLN A 221 -27.25 0.97 6.29
N ALA A 222 -26.07 1.50 6.63
CA ALA A 222 -25.69 2.88 6.32
C ALA A 222 -25.65 3.10 4.80
N LEU A 223 -25.11 2.15 4.03
CA LEU A 223 -25.10 2.22 2.56
C LEU A 223 -26.51 2.16 1.95
N ALA A 224 -27.40 1.38 2.57
CA ALA A 224 -28.81 1.30 2.20
C ALA A 224 -29.61 2.57 2.56
N SER A 225 -29.11 3.42 3.48
CA SER A 225 -29.77 4.67 3.87
C SER A 225 -29.70 5.70 2.74
N PRO A 226 -30.81 6.37 2.35
CA PRO A 226 -30.80 7.39 1.29
C PRO A 226 -29.84 8.56 1.54
N GLN A 227 -29.55 8.87 2.81
CA GLN A 227 -28.73 10.03 3.21
C GLN A 227 -27.23 9.84 2.97
N CYS A 228 -26.79 8.58 2.82
CA CYS A 228 -25.40 8.25 2.57
C CYS A 228 -24.94 8.78 1.20
N GLN A 229 -23.77 9.43 1.13
CA GLN A 229 -23.16 9.95 -0.11
C GLN A 229 -21.77 9.37 -0.37
N LEU A 230 -21.49 8.21 0.24
CA LEU A 230 -20.19 7.54 0.12
C LEU A 230 -19.86 7.20 -1.34
N GLU A 231 -18.63 7.51 -1.73
CA GLU A 231 -18.05 7.15 -3.04
C GLU A 231 -17.07 5.99 -2.90
N HIS A 232 -16.38 5.88 -1.75
CA HIS A 232 -15.32 4.91 -1.50
C HIS A 232 -15.51 4.18 -0.17
N VAL A 233 -15.41 2.85 -0.20
CA VAL A 233 -15.53 1.99 0.99
C VAL A 233 -14.39 0.97 1.01
N SER A 234 -13.71 0.85 2.14
CA SER A 234 -12.74 -0.23 2.39
C SER A 234 -13.09 -0.96 3.68
N VAL A 235 -13.15 -2.28 3.60
CA VAL A 235 -13.43 -3.15 4.75
C VAL A 235 -12.42 -4.28 4.78
N ASP A 236 -11.83 -4.50 5.95
CA ASP A 236 -11.00 -5.67 6.23
C ASP A 236 -11.67 -6.51 7.32
N TYR A 237 -11.89 -7.78 7.00
CA TYR A 237 -12.48 -8.78 7.86
C TYR A 237 -11.37 -9.68 8.41
N SER A 238 -11.41 -9.94 9.70
CA SER A 238 -10.49 -10.84 10.37
C SER A 238 -11.24 -12.05 10.92
N GLU A 239 -10.65 -13.24 10.78
CA GLU A 239 -11.04 -14.36 11.62
C GLU A 239 -10.69 -14.02 13.07
N PRO A 240 -11.58 -14.34 14.03
CA PRO A 240 -11.24 -14.17 15.42
C PRO A 240 -10.05 -15.05 15.78
N GLU A 241 -8.98 -14.44 16.28
CA GLU A 241 -7.84 -15.18 16.80
C GLU A 241 -8.31 -16.14 17.89
N ALA A 242 -7.78 -17.37 17.92
CA ALA A 242 -8.14 -18.40 18.88
C ALA A 242 -7.62 -18.09 20.30
N SER A 243 -8.04 -16.96 20.88
CA SER A 243 -7.77 -16.59 22.26
C SER A 243 -8.72 -17.33 23.21
N PHE A 244 -8.36 -17.44 24.49
CA PHE A 244 -9.16 -18.13 25.51
C PHE A 244 -10.61 -17.60 25.63
N SER A 245 -10.88 -16.33 25.27
CA SER A 245 -12.24 -15.76 25.27
C SER A 245 -13.14 -16.32 24.15
N THR A 246 -12.57 -16.87 23.08
CA THR A 246 -13.34 -17.38 21.93
C THR A 246 -14.16 -18.62 22.25
N GLN A 247 -13.66 -19.51 23.11
CA GLN A 247 -14.41 -20.71 23.53
C GLN A 247 -15.64 -20.35 24.37
N ASP A 248 -15.52 -19.34 25.26
CA ASP A 248 -16.66 -18.86 26.05
C ASP A 248 -17.68 -18.13 25.17
N VAL A 249 -17.24 -17.34 24.18
CA VAL A 249 -18.13 -16.67 23.23
C VAL A 249 -18.88 -17.66 22.34
N GLN A 250 -18.22 -18.73 21.87
CA GLN A 250 -18.84 -19.79 21.05
C GLN A 250 -20.02 -20.49 21.76
N ASN A 251 -19.99 -20.54 23.10
CA ASN A 251 -21.07 -21.11 23.91
C ASN A 251 -22.28 -20.16 24.07
N HIS A 252 -22.13 -18.87 23.74
CA HIS A 252 -23.18 -17.86 23.87
C HIS A 252 -23.80 -17.53 22.50
N ARG A 253 -25.12 -17.42 22.43
CA ARG A 253 -25.79 -16.94 21.21
C ARG A 253 -25.53 -15.45 21.02
N ARG A 254 -25.09 -15.06 19.83
CA ARG A 254 -24.99 -13.65 19.41
C ARG A 254 -26.35 -12.96 19.62
N PRO A 255 -26.44 -11.90 20.43
CA PRO A 255 -27.69 -11.21 20.67
C PRO A 255 -28.28 -10.69 19.36
N SER A 256 -29.59 -10.84 19.16
CA SER A 256 -30.25 -10.10 18.09
C SER A 256 -30.25 -8.61 18.45
N ARG A 257 -29.87 -7.76 17.51
CA ARG A 257 -29.90 -6.30 17.67
C ARG A 257 -31.11 -5.72 16.93
N PRO A 258 -32.25 -5.48 17.60
CA PRO A 258 -33.40 -4.85 16.97
C PRO A 258 -33.07 -3.39 16.65
N GLY A 259 -33.15 -3.01 15.37
CA GLY A 259 -32.99 -1.62 14.92
C GLY A 259 -31.63 -1.00 15.24
N LEU A 260 -30.60 -1.29 14.43
CA LEU A 260 -29.33 -0.54 14.47
C LEU A 260 -29.56 0.97 14.28
N PHE A 261 -30.65 1.33 13.60
CA PHE A 261 -31.18 2.68 13.46
C PHE A 261 -32.55 2.71 14.13
N SER A 262 -32.83 3.76 14.92
CA SER A 262 -34.06 3.84 15.71
C SER A 262 -35.30 3.48 14.89
N SER A 263 -36.18 2.69 15.52
CA SER A 263 -37.53 2.31 15.10
C SER A 263 -38.45 3.48 14.73
N SER A 264 -37.97 4.73 14.89
CA SER A 264 -38.65 5.98 14.55
C SER A 264 -38.69 6.26 13.04
N LEU A 265 -37.88 5.57 12.22
CA LEU A 265 -37.92 5.66 10.76
C LEU A 265 -38.60 4.44 10.10
N SER A 266 -38.98 3.42 10.88
CA SER A 266 -39.82 2.31 10.42
C SER A 266 -41.31 2.62 10.60
N GLN A 267 -41.78 3.75 10.05
CA GLN A 267 -43.06 3.71 9.37
C GLN A 267 -42.81 3.21 7.94
N ARG A 268 -42.55 1.91 7.82
CA ARG A 268 -43.00 1.21 6.62
C ARG A 268 -44.52 1.15 6.77
N PRO A 269 -45.32 1.78 5.89
CA PRO A 269 -46.70 1.36 5.79
C PRO A 269 -46.65 -0.11 5.36
N HIS A 270 -47.22 -0.99 6.18
CA HIS A 270 -47.61 -2.32 5.73
C HIS A 270 -48.59 -2.12 4.58
N ASN A 271 -48.08 -2.10 3.36
CA ASN A 271 -48.81 -2.42 2.17
C ASN A 271 -47.83 -2.86 1.08
N ASP A 272 -48.27 -3.90 0.39
CA ASP A 272 -47.58 -4.60 -0.67
C ASP A 272 -46.94 -3.68 -1.71
N GLN A 273 -45.70 -3.99 -2.06
CA GLN A 273 -45.14 -4.13 -3.41
C GLN A 273 -43.64 -3.87 -3.34
N SER A 274 -42.91 -4.67 -4.10
CA SER A 274 -41.49 -4.60 -4.39
C SER A 274 -41.03 -3.18 -4.75
N THR A 275 -40.82 -2.31 -3.76
CA THR A 275 -40.05 -1.10 -3.95
C THR A 275 -38.60 -1.55 -4.03
N SER A 276 -38.05 -1.61 -5.25
CA SER A 276 -36.62 -1.79 -5.45
C SER A 276 -35.92 -0.74 -4.60
N THR A 277 -35.31 -1.17 -3.50
CA THR A 277 -34.34 -0.33 -2.77
C THR A 277 -33.28 0.02 -3.80
N SER A 278 -33.23 1.30 -4.19
CA SER A 278 -32.25 1.80 -5.15
C SER A 278 -30.88 1.47 -4.59
N LYS A 279 -30.16 0.56 -5.25
CA LYS A 279 -28.82 0.17 -4.84
C LYS A 279 -27.88 1.38 -4.88
N ARG A 280 -26.92 1.42 -3.97
CA ARG A 280 -25.97 2.51 -3.81
C ARG A 280 -24.94 2.49 -4.94
N ALA A 281 -24.79 3.60 -5.64
CA ALA A 281 -23.72 3.78 -6.62
C ALA A 281 -22.41 4.13 -5.89
N LEU A 282 -21.47 3.18 -5.84
CA LEU A 282 -20.11 3.42 -5.36
C LEU A 282 -19.14 3.53 -6.54
N THR A 283 -18.02 4.21 -6.32
CA THR A 283 -16.91 4.28 -7.29
C THR A 283 -15.79 3.30 -6.95
N SER A 284 -15.55 3.06 -5.66
CA SER A 284 -14.52 2.12 -5.19
C SER A 284 -15.02 1.27 -4.04
N LEU A 285 -14.76 -0.03 -4.14
CA LEU A 285 -15.04 -1.00 -3.09
C LEU A 285 -13.80 -1.85 -2.86
N SER A 286 -13.33 -1.88 -1.62
CA SER A 286 -12.29 -2.78 -1.14
C SER A 286 -12.87 -3.66 -0.05
N ILE A 287 -12.86 -4.96 -0.27
CA ILE A 287 -13.24 -5.97 0.71
C ILE A 287 -12.03 -6.86 0.85
N ASN A 288 -11.60 -7.10 2.08
CA ASN A 288 -10.50 -8.02 2.38
C ASN A 288 -10.97 -8.95 3.48
N PHE A 289 -10.64 -10.22 3.37
CA PHE A 289 -10.96 -11.18 4.42
C PHE A 289 -9.81 -12.15 4.58
N ARG A 290 -9.33 -12.31 5.82
CA ARG A 290 -8.40 -13.37 6.19
C ARG A 290 -9.23 -14.51 6.78
N PRO A 291 -9.29 -15.70 6.16
CA PRO A 291 -8.32 -16.23 5.19
C PRO A 291 -8.57 -15.89 3.71
N ALA A 292 -9.83 -15.93 3.23
CA ALA A 292 -10.17 -15.65 1.83
C ALA A 292 -11.67 -15.34 1.63
N ILE A 293 -12.00 -14.41 0.75
CA ILE A 293 -13.37 -13.98 0.43
C ILE A 293 -14.15 -15.08 -0.29
N THR A 294 -15.40 -15.27 0.15
CA THR A 294 -16.36 -16.21 -0.44
C THR A 294 -17.40 -15.49 -1.30
N SER A 295 -18.09 -16.27 -2.13
CA SER A 295 -19.28 -15.84 -2.89
C SER A 295 -20.35 -15.20 -2.00
N TYR A 296 -20.64 -15.81 -0.84
CA TYR A 296 -21.64 -15.33 0.10
C TYR A 296 -21.41 -13.88 0.53
N LEU A 297 -20.15 -13.49 0.78
CA LEU A 297 -19.84 -12.13 1.19
C LEU A 297 -20.20 -11.14 0.08
N VAL A 298 -19.77 -11.40 -1.16
CA VAL A 298 -20.05 -10.52 -2.31
C VAL A 298 -21.55 -10.42 -2.59
N ASP A 299 -22.30 -11.51 -2.45
CA ASP A 299 -23.76 -11.48 -2.63
C ASP A 299 -24.45 -10.56 -1.61
N ARG A 300 -24.00 -10.52 -0.36
CA ARG A 300 -24.53 -9.56 0.63
C ARG A 300 -24.28 -8.11 0.24
N TRP A 301 -23.08 -7.80 -0.24
CA TRP A 301 -22.76 -6.47 -0.73
C TRP A 301 -23.55 -6.10 -1.98
N LYS A 302 -23.85 -7.08 -2.84
CA LYS A 302 -24.69 -6.92 -4.05
C LYS A 302 -26.14 -6.57 -3.74
N GLU A 303 -26.65 -6.85 -2.54
CA GLU A 303 -27.99 -6.41 -2.11
C GLU A 303 -28.08 -4.89 -1.96
N VAL A 304 -26.98 -4.25 -1.54
CA VAL A 304 -26.96 -2.82 -1.20
C VAL A 304 -26.19 -1.95 -2.19
N ILE A 305 -25.26 -2.50 -2.99
CA ILE A 305 -24.43 -1.76 -3.96
C ILE A 305 -24.81 -2.07 -5.40
N ASP A 306 -24.86 -1.02 -6.23
CA ASP A 306 -24.86 -1.14 -7.68
C ASP A 306 -23.42 -1.31 -8.17
N PHE A 307 -23.02 -2.55 -8.40
CA PHE A 307 -21.68 -2.88 -8.91
C PHE A 307 -21.40 -2.25 -10.28
N SER A 308 -22.44 -1.86 -11.01
CA SER A 308 -22.28 -1.38 -12.37
C SER A 308 -21.73 0.04 -12.48
N THR A 309 -21.64 0.75 -11.35
CA THR A 309 -20.98 2.04 -11.23
C THR A 309 -19.54 1.94 -10.70
N LEU A 310 -19.11 0.77 -10.21
CA LEU A 310 -17.79 0.58 -9.64
C LEU A 310 -16.71 0.77 -10.70
N ILE A 311 -15.73 1.60 -10.37
CA ILE A 311 -14.52 1.87 -11.16
C ILE A 311 -13.36 1.03 -10.63
N SER A 312 -13.29 0.83 -9.31
CA SER A 312 -12.24 0.06 -8.63
C SER A 312 -12.85 -1.01 -7.73
N LEU A 313 -12.36 -2.24 -7.85
CA LEU A 313 -12.74 -3.37 -7.01
C LEU A 313 -11.48 -4.08 -6.49
N ASN A 314 -11.30 -4.09 -5.17
CA ASN A 314 -10.26 -4.86 -4.47
C ASN A 314 -10.93 -5.95 -3.62
N LEU A 315 -10.53 -7.21 -3.82
CA LEU A 315 -11.06 -8.37 -3.13
C LEU A 315 -10.00 -9.14 -2.33
N GLY A 316 -8.77 -8.64 -2.19
CA GLY A 316 -7.71 -9.35 -1.48
C GLY A 316 -7.56 -10.81 -1.93
N VAL A 317 -7.55 -11.75 -0.98
CA VAL A 317 -7.54 -13.21 -1.28
C VAL A 317 -8.97 -13.71 -1.54
N VAL A 318 -9.21 -14.43 -2.63
CA VAL A 318 -10.53 -14.91 -3.05
C VAL A 318 -10.58 -16.43 -3.18
N LYS A 319 -11.67 -17.04 -2.72
CA LYS A 319 -11.90 -18.47 -2.92
C LYS A 319 -12.25 -18.79 -4.39
N PRO A 320 -11.91 -20.00 -4.90
CA PRO A 320 -12.12 -20.35 -6.30
C PRO A 320 -13.56 -20.19 -6.81
N GLU A 321 -14.56 -20.46 -5.98
CA GLU A 321 -15.98 -20.35 -6.35
C GLU A 321 -16.44 -18.92 -6.63
N LEU A 322 -15.68 -17.90 -6.20
CA LEU A 322 -16.01 -16.51 -6.48
C LEU A 322 -15.68 -16.12 -7.94
N LEU A 323 -14.68 -16.75 -8.58
CA LEU A 323 -14.24 -16.39 -9.93
C LEU A 323 -15.35 -16.58 -10.99
N PRO A 324 -16.08 -17.71 -11.04
CA PRO A 324 -17.22 -17.86 -11.95
C PRO A 324 -18.32 -16.84 -11.69
N MET A 325 -18.62 -16.53 -10.43
CA MET A 325 -19.64 -15.52 -10.09
C MET A 325 -19.25 -14.13 -10.61
N LEU A 326 -17.98 -13.74 -10.45
CA LEU A 326 -17.48 -12.48 -11.01
C LEU A 326 -17.55 -12.49 -12.55
N GLY A 327 -17.31 -13.64 -13.17
CA GLY A 327 -17.47 -13.85 -14.61
C GLY A 327 -18.91 -13.60 -15.06
N ASP A 328 -19.88 -14.18 -14.37
CA ASP A 328 -21.32 -13.97 -14.64
C ASP A 328 -21.73 -12.50 -14.41
N MET A 329 -21.19 -11.87 -13.37
CA MET A 329 -21.41 -10.43 -13.12
C MET A 329 -20.83 -9.56 -14.25
N ALA A 330 -19.65 -9.89 -14.76
CA ALA A 330 -19.07 -9.20 -15.89
C ALA A 330 -19.90 -9.42 -17.17
N ALA A 331 -20.30 -10.66 -17.46
CA ALA A 331 -21.09 -11.03 -18.64
C ALA A 331 -22.47 -10.35 -18.65
N THR A 332 -23.10 -10.19 -17.49
CA THR A 332 -24.39 -9.50 -17.33
C THR A 332 -24.27 -7.97 -17.32
N GLY A 333 -23.05 -7.42 -17.42
CA GLY A 333 -22.80 -5.98 -17.42
C GLY A 333 -22.83 -5.33 -16.04
N ALA A 334 -22.86 -6.13 -14.97
CA ALA A 334 -22.79 -5.65 -13.59
C ALA A 334 -21.40 -5.08 -13.23
N LEU A 335 -20.36 -5.33 -14.03
CA LEU A 335 -19.00 -4.77 -13.85
C LEU A 335 -18.57 -3.87 -15.03
N ARG A 336 -19.51 -3.29 -15.78
CA ARG A 336 -19.22 -2.56 -17.03
C ARG A 336 -18.34 -1.30 -16.87
N SER A 337 -18.35 -0.68 -15.69
CA SER A 337 -17.59 0.55 -15.42
C SER A 337 -16.20 0.28 -14.83
N LEU A 338 -15.88 -1.00 -14.58
CA LEU A 338 -14.68 -1.40 -13.86
C LEU A 338 -13.43 -1.06 -14.70
N GLN A 339 -12.50 -0.34 -14.07
CA GLN A 339 -11.22 0.04 -14.65
C GLN A 339 -10.04 -0.55 -13.89
N VAL A 340 -10.19 -0.79 -12.59
CA VAL A 340 -9.14 -1.35 -11.73
C VAL A 340 -9.68 -2.58 -11.01
N LEU A 341 -8.97 -3.69 -11.13
CA LEU A 341 -9.29 -4.94 -10.43
C LEU A 341 -8.06 -5.42 -9.66
N GLU A 342 -8.26 -5.74 -8.39
CA GLU A 342 -7.28 -6.37 -7.51
C GLU A 342 -7.87 -7.62 -6.88
N LEU A 343 -7.22 -8.76 -7.09
CA LEU A 343 -7.58 -10.03 -6.47
C LEU A 343 -6.37 -10.98 -6.41
N THR A 344 -6.42 -11.92 -5.48
CA THR A 344 -5.43 -12.97 -5.27
C THR A 344 -6.19 -14.29 -5.15
N PRO A 345 -6.17 -15.18 -6.15
CA PRO A 345 -6.84 -16.46 -6.05
C PRO A 345 -6.20 -17.29 -4.93
N ASP A 346 -7.03 -17.92 -4.09
CA ASP A 346 -6.56 -18.88 -3.10
C ASP A 346 -6.15 -20.18 -3.82
N LEU A 347 -4.84 -20.35 -3.99
CA LEU A 347 -4.22 -21.51 -4.65
C LEU A 347 -3.64 -22.51 -3.63
N LEU A 348 -3.91 -22.35 -2.33
CA LEU A 348 -3.41 -23.27 -1.30
C LEU A 348 -4.16 -24.62 -1.30
N GLU A 349 -5.37 -24.66 -1.88
CA GLU A 349 -6.14 -25.89 -2.08
C GLU A 349 -5.68 -26.61 -3.37
N TYR A 350 -4.67 -27.47 -3.23
CA TYR A 350 -3.97 -28.14 -4.35
C TYR A 350 -4.89 -28.87 -5.35
N ASP A 351 -6.05 -29.35 -4.92
CA ASP A 351 -6.94 -30.17 -5.76
C ASP A 351 -7.67 -29.36 -6.86
N ASN A 352 -7.63 -28.02 -6.80
CA ASN A 352 -8.44 -27.17 -7.69
C ASN A 352 -7.64 -26.17 -8.54
N VAL A 353 -6.30 -26.21 -8.51
CA VAL A 353 -5.44 -25.16 -9.11
C VAL A 353 -5.71 -24.95 -10.61
N GLU A 354 -5.79 -26.02 -11.40
CA GLU A 354 -6.02 -25.91 -12.85
C GLU A 354 -7.40 -25.31 -13.17
N ARG A 355 -8.43 -25.71 -12.42
CA ARG A 355 -9.78 -25.15 -12.57
C ARG A 355 -9.80 -23.68 -12.16
N THR A 356 -9.19 -23.31 -11.03
CA THR A 356 -9.08 -21.91 -10.58
C THR A 356 -8.37 -21.06 -11.64
N ILE A 357 -7.31 -21.57 -12.26
CA ILE A 357 -6.61 -20.90 -13.37
C ILE A 357 -7.55 -20.71 -14.58
N ASN A 358 -8.31 -21.74 -14.95
CA ASN A 358 -9.26 -21.67 -16.07
C ASN A 358 -10.41 -20.70 -15.79
N ASP A 359 -10.93 -20.68 -14.57
CA ASP A 359 -11.98 -19.76 -14.14
C ASP A 359 -11.45 -18.31 -14.12
N LEU A 360 -10.21 -18.08 -13.67
CA LEU A 360 -9.55 -16.77 -13.75
C LEU A 360 -9.34 -16.31 -15.20
N CYS A 361 -8.84 -17.19 -16.07
CA CYS A 361 -8.70 -16.88 -17.50
C CYS A 361 -10.06 -16.53 -18.14
N SER A 362 -11.12 -17.24 -17.75
CA SER A 362 -12.48 -16.99 -18.24
C SER A 362 -12.99 -15.63 -17.77
N LEU A 363 -12.78 -15.28 -16.50
CA LEU A 363 -13.09 -13.96 -15.94
C LEU A 363 -12.38 -12.84 -16.72
N LEU A 364 -11.06 -12.94 -16.90
CA LEU A 364 -10.27 -11.93 -17.62
C LEU A 364 -10.77 -11.70 -19.05
N LYS A 365 -11.17 -12.76 -19.76
CA LYS A 365 -11.71 -12.67 -21.13
C LYS A 365 -13.05 -11.96 -21.22
N VAL A 366 -13.87 -12.04 -20.17
CA VAL A 366 -15.23 -11.46 -20.13
C VAL A 366 -15.21 -10.00 -19.66
N LEU A 367 -14.21 -9.61 -18.85
CA LEU A 367 -14.07 -8.24 -18.37
C LEU A 367 -13.79 -7.25 -19.50
N CYS A 368 -14.34 -6.04 -19.37
CA CYS A 368 -13.96 -4.93 -20.23
C CYS A 368 -12.46 -4.61 -20.06
N PRO A 369 -11.78 -4.09 -21.10
CA PRO A 369 -10.35 -3.79 -21.01
C PRO A 369 -10.00 -2.87 -19.82
N LEU A 370 -9.28 -3.43 -18.85
CA LEU A 370 -8.92 -2.76 -17.62
C LEU A 370 -7.78 -1.75 -17.82
N ARG A 371 -7.76 -0.72 -16.99
CA ARG A 371 -6.67 0.24 -16.85
C ARG A 371 -5.66 -0.22 -15.79
N GLY A 372 -6.12 -0.81 -14.69
CA GLY A 372 -5.30 -1.33 -13.61
C GLY A 372 -5.63 -2.79 -13.34
N LEU A 373 -4.63 -3.64 -13.21
CA LEU A 373 -4.82 -5.04 -12.87
C LEU A 373 -3.74 -5.51 -11.90
N HIS A 374 -4.18 -6.00 -10.75
CA HIS A 374 -3.33 -6.48 -9.68
C HIS A 374 -3.71 -7.93 -9.39
N LEU A 375 -2.81 -8.86 -9.72
CA LEU A 375 -3.00 -10.28 -9.50
C LEU A 375 -1.93 -10.78 -8.54
N GLY A 376 -2.35 -11.21 -7.36
CA GLY A 376 -1.45 -11.86 -6.40
C GLY A 376 -1.36 -13.36 -6.63
N ARG A 377 -0.22 -13.94 -6.23
CA ARG A 377 0.09 -15.38 -6.11
C ARG A 377 -0.19 -16.24 -7.34
N THR A 378 -0.30 -15.66 -8.53
CA THR A 378 -0.76 -16.39 -9.71
C THR A 378 0.40 -16.86 -10.58
N ARG A 379 0.76 -18.15 -10.53
CA ARG A 379 1.94 -18.73 -11.21
C ARG A 379 1.74 -19.21 -12.66
N SER A 380 0.73 -18.72 -13.37
CA SER A 380 0.29 -19.32 -14.63
C SER A 380 0.68 -18.52 -15.88
N HIS A 381 1.41 -19.15 -16.80
CA HIS A 381 1.65 -18.60 -18.15
C HIS A 381 0.35 -18.38 -18.92
N ALA A 382 -0.66 -19.25 -18.74
CA ALA A 382 -1.95 -19.10 -19.41
C ALA A 382 -2.69 -17.83 -18.95
N VAL A 383 -2.61 -17.50 -17.66
CA VAL A 383 -3.17 -16.24 -17.12
C VAL A 383 -2.42 -15.04 -17.67
N PHE A 384 -1.08 -15.10 -17.67
CA PHE A 384 -0.26 -14.02 -18.23
C PHE A 384 -0.56 -13.76 -19.72
N ASP A 385 -0.68 -14.82 -20.52
CA ASP A 385 -1.01 -14.71 -21.94
C ASP A 385 -2.40 -14.13 -22.15
N THR A 386 -3.41 -14.65 -21.42
CA THR A 386 -4.79 -14.15 -21.47
C THR A 386 -4.88 -12.67 -21.09
N LEU A 387 -4.13 -12.26 -20.07
CA LEU A 387 -4.05 -10.88 -19.60
C LEU A 387 -3.46 -9.95 -20.67
N LEU A 388 -2.33 -10.35 -21.28
CA LEU A 388 -1.69 -9.56 -22.33
C LEU A 388 -2.61 -9.41 -23.54
N GLU A 389 -3.25 -10.49 -23.97
CA GLU A 389 -4.17 -10.50 -25.11
C GLU A 389 -5.40 -9.62 -24.89
N THR A 390 -5.99 -9.67 -23.70
CA THR A 390 -7.28 -9.01 -23.43
C THR A 390 -7.11 -7.56 -22.94
N HIS A 391 -6.16 -7.32 -22.03
CA HIS A 391 -6.05 -6.04 -21.33
C HIS A 391 -4.79 -5.24 -21.69
N GLY A 392 -3.75 -5.90 -22.21
CA GLY A 392 -2.42 -5.32 -22.42
C GLY A 392 -2.40 -3.91 -23.05
N PRO A 393 -3.10 -3.65 -24.17
CA PRO A 393 -3.09 -2.32 -24.81
C PRO A 393 -3.68 -1.17 -23.96
N HIS A 394 -4.47 -1.48 -22.94
CA HIS A 394 -5.20 -0.51 -22.10
C HIS A 394 -4.57 -0.30 -20.73
N LEU A 395 -3.78 -1.29 -20.25
CA LEU A 395 -3.14 -1.25 -18.94
C LEU A 395 -2.21 -0.04 -18.79
N ARG A 396 -2.35 0.61 -17.63
CA ARG A 396 -1.49 1.66 -17.09
C ARG A 396 -0.83 1.22 -15.79
N GLU A 397 -1.53 0.41 -15.01
CA GLU A 397 -1.08 -0.11 -13.73
C GLU A 397 -1.14 -1.64 -13.80
N LEU A 398 -0.03 -2.31 -13.48
CA LEU A 398 0.07 -3.76 -13.49
C LEU A 398 0.87 -4.24 -12.27
N SER A 399 0.25 -5.07 -11.43
CA SER A 399 0.91 -5.75 -10.32
C SER A 399 0.80 -7.25 -10.51
N LEU A 400 1.94 -7.94 -10.49
CA LEU A 400 2.03 -9.39 -10.53
C LEU A 400 2.91 -9.83 -9.35
N ASP A 401 2.26 -10.11 -8.22
CA ASP A 401 2.94 -10.43 -6.97
C ASP A 401 3.04 -11.96 -6.83
N GLU A 402 4.23 -12.48 -6.50
CA GLU A 402 4.49 -13.88 -6.09
C GLU A 402 4.20 -15.01 -7.12
N PRO A 403 4.99 -16.09 -7.14
CA PRO A 403 6.08 -16.15 -8.10
C PRO A 403 5.68 -16.89 -9.37
N VAL A 404 5.20 -16.14 -10.37
CA VAL A 404 5.80 -16.34 -11.69
C VAL A 404 7.18 -15.72 -11.59
N VAL A 405 8.23 -16.51 -11.76
CA VAL A 405 9.57 -15.94 -11.94
C VAL A 405 9.51 -15.16 -13.24
N PHE A 406 9.37 -13.85 -13.11
CA PHE A 406 9.19 -12.99 -14.26
C PHE A 406 10.53 -12.87 -14.99
N THR A 407 10.61 -13.48 -16.18
CA THR A 407 11.86 -13.55 -16.95
C THR A 407 12.00 -12.35 -17.89
N SER A 408 13.21 -12.14 -18.43
CA SER A 408 13.45 -11.13 -19.48
C SER A 408 12.54 -11.33 -20.69
N LYS A 409 12.25 -12.58 -21.08
CA LYS A 409 11.28 -12.91 -22.15
C LYS A 409 9.88 -12.38 -21.85
N ASN A 410 9.41 -12.52 -20.61
CA ASN A 410 8.10 -12.01 -20.20
C ASN A 410 8.10 -10.47 -20.23
N ALA A 411 9.17 -9.83 -19.76
CA ALA A 411 9.32 -8.38 -19.80
C ALA A 411 9.33 -7.82 -21.24
N TYR A 412 10.00 -8.48 -22.18
CA TYR A 412 9.96 -8.08 -23.59
C TYR A 412 8.55 -8.20 -24.18
N ARG A 413 7.85 -9.31 -23.94
CA ARG A 413 6.46 -9.46 -24.38
C ARG A 413 5.54 -8.41 -23.78
N LEU A 414 5.72 -8.10 -22.50
CA LEU A 414 4.99 -7.03 -21.82
C LEU A 414 5.30 -5.68 -22.48
N ALA A 415 6.56 -5.39 -22.83
CA ALA A 415 6.93 -4.16 -23.55
C ALA A 415 6.36 -4.07 -24.98
N GLU A 416 6.14 -5.19 -25.65
CA GLU A 416 5.54 -5.23 -26.99
C GLU A 416 4.05 -4.86 -26.97
N VAL A 417 3.32 -5.44 -26.02
CA VAL A 417 1.85 -5.36 -25.93
C VAL A 417 1.40 -4.18 -25.04
N CYS A 418 1.98 -4.05 -23.85
CA CYS A 418 1.56 -3.10 -22.82
C CYS A 418 2.25 -1.73 -22.95
N ARG A 419 1.98 -1.04 -24.06
CA ARG A 419 2.65 0.23 -24.40
C ARG A 419 2.23 1.43 -23.54
N ARG A 420 1.21 1.27 -22.69
CA ARG A 420 0.63 2.34 -21.85
C ARG A 420 0.94 2.21 -20.37
N VAL A 421 1.62 1.13 -19.95
CA VAL A 421 2.00 0.89 -18.55
C VAL A 421 2.91 2.02 -18.06
N ARG A 422 2.54 2.58 -16.92
CA ARG A 422 3.23 3.63 -16.18
C ARG A 422 3.75 3.13 -14.84
N ASP A 423 2.96 2.28 -14.19
CA ASP A 423 3.25 1.74 -12.87
C ASP A 423 3.29 0.21 -13.00
N LEU A 424 4.44 -0.37 -12.67
CA LEU A 424 4.68 -1.81 -12.74
C LEU A 424 5.17 -2.31 -11.38
N ASN A 425 4.48 -3.28 -10.80
CA ASN A 425 4.94 -4.03 -9.63
C ASN A 425 5.08 -5.51 -10.02
N ILE A 426 6.26 -6.07 -9.76
CA ILE A 426 6.61 -7.41 -10.23
C ILE A 426 7.56 -8.09 -9.27
N THR A 427 7.34 -9.38 -9.08
CA THR A 427 8.32 -10.25 -8.43
C THR A 427 9.28 -10.84 -9.46
N ILE A 428 10.59 -10.69 -9.22
CA ILE A 428 11.63 -11.33 -10.03
C ILE A 428 12.57 -12.14 -9.17
N ARG A 429 13.15 -13.20 -9.73
CA ARG A 429 14.23 -13.91 -9.04
C ARG A 429 15.51 -13.11 -9.15
N ARG A 430 16.21 -12.97 -8.02
CA ARG A 430 17.58 -12.45 -8.06
C ARG A 430 18.57 -13.57 -8.37
N THR A 431 19.51 -13.29 -9.27
CA THR A 431 20.50 -14.25 -9.77
C THR A 431 21.91 -13.70 -9.60
N GLY A 432 22.15 -12.93 -8.53
CA GLY A 432 23.46 -12.32 -8.25
C GLY A 432 23.89 -11.27 -9.26
N GLY A 433 22.95 -10.67 -10.01
CA GLY A 433 23.27 -9.67 -11.02
C GLY A 433 23.81 -10.24 -12.34
N ASP A 434 23.54 -11.51 -12.66
CA ASP A 434 24.01 -12.14 -13.90
C ASP A 434 23.46 -11.48 -15.19
N GLU A 435 23.91 -11.96 -16.36
CA GLU A 435 23.47 -11.43 -17.65
C GLU A 435 21.95 -11.55 -17.87
N ALA A 436 21.30 -12.56 -17.28
CA ALA A 436 19.86 -12.75 -17.39
C ALA A 436 19.10 -11.69 -16.58
N GLU A 437 19.58 -11.36 -15.39
CA GLU A 437 19.08 -10.26 -14.56
C GLU A 437 19.29 -8.90 -15.25
N VAL A 438 20.48 -8.67 -15.82
CA VAL A 438 20.76 -7.44 -16.57
C VAL A 438 19.87 -7.32 -17.81
N ALA A 439 19.67 -8.41 -18.55
CA ALA A 439 18.74 -8.46 -19.68
C ALA A 439 17.30 -8.16 -19.26
N PHE A 440 16.91 -8.51 -18.03
CA PHE A 440 15.62 -8.17 -17.45
C PHE A 440 15.44 -6.65 -17.28
N TYR A 441 16.40 -5.97 -16.65
CA TYR A 441 16.35 -4.51 -16.49
C TYR A 441 16.36 -3.79 -17.85
N HIS A 442 17.12 -4.29 -18.82
CA HIS A 442 17.04 -3.79 -20.20
C HIS A 442 15.64 -3.98 -20.80
N ALA A 443 15.02 -5.15 -20.61
CA ALA A 443 13.67 -5.42 -21.09
C ALA A 443 12.63 -4.47 -20.47
N LEU A 444 12.74 -4.13 -19.18
CA LEU A 444 11.88 -3.12 -18.55
C LEU A 444 12.06 -1.74 -19.19
N GLY A 445 13.30 -1.38 -19.53
CA GLY A 445 13.60 -0.12 -20.23
C GLY A 445 12.97 -0.02 -21.63
N HIS A 446 12.42 -1.10 -22.17
CA HIS A 446 11.66 -1.07 -23.42
C HIS A 446 10.24 -0.52 -23.25
N LEU A 447 9.73 -0.40 -22.01
CA LEU A 447 8.45 0.22 -21.69
C LEU A 447 8.57 1.74 -21.78
N SER A 448 8.15 2.28 -22.93
CA SER A 448 8.30 3.71 -23.27
C SER A 448 7.55 4.70 -22.37
N ARG A 449 6.58 4.22 -21.57
CA ARG A 449 5.76 5.04 -20.68
C ARG A 449 5.93 4.69 -19.20
N LEU A 450 6.83 3.77 -18.87
CA LEU A 450 7.07 3.36 -17.50
C LEU A 450 7.68 4.52 -16.71
N GLU A 451 6.94 4.96 -15.69
CA GLU A 451 7.28 6.09 -14.81
C GLU A 451 7.69 5.58 -13.43
N SER A 452 7.08 4.49 -12.94
CA SER A 452 7.37 3.88 -11.65
C SER A 452 7.49 2.36 -11.79
N VAL A 453 8.52 1.78 -11.18
CA VAL A 453 8.62 0.32 -11.05
C VAL A 453 8.91 -0.08 -9.61
N SER A 454 8.19 -1.07 -9.11
CA SER A 454 8.50 -1.78 -7.86
C SER A 454 8.99 -3.17 -8.22
N ILE A 455 10.19 -3.51 -7.77
CA ILE A 455 10.80 -4.82 -7.98
C ILE A 455 10.89 -5.50 -6.62
N ILE A 456 10.18 -6.61 -6.50
CA ILE A 456 10.22 -7.47 -5.34
C ILE A 456 11.11 -8.67 -5.68
N PHE A 457 12.22 -8.83 -4.97
CA PHE A 457 13.14 -9.94 -5.18
C PHE A 457 12.67 -11.19 -4.45
N ASP A 458 12.44 -12.23 -5.24
CA ASP A 458 12.43 -13.61 -4.78
C ASP A 458 13.88 -14.10 -4.69
N CYS A 459 14.38 -14.17 -3.47
CA CYS A 459 15.73 -14.67 -3.16
C CYS A 459 15.76 -16.20 -2.93
N THR A 460 14.64 -16.91 -3.14
CA THR A 460 14.57 -18.37 -2.99
C THR A 460 15.18 -19.10 -4.20
N ARG A 461 15.82 -20.26 -3.96
CA ARG A 461 16.19 -21.19 -5.04
C ARG A 461 14.96 -21.99 -5.50
N PRO A 462 14.74 -22.17 -6.82
CA PRO A 462 13.62 -22.97 -7.33
C PRO A 462 13.64 -24.43 -6.86
N GLU A 463 14.83 -25.01 -6.69
CA GLU A 463 15.02 -26.37 -6.15
C GLU A 463 14.62 -26.50 -4.68
N ALA A 464 14.60 -25.37 -3.95
CA ALA A 464 14.19 -25.30 -2.55
C ALA A 464 12.69 -25.04 -2.38
N THR A 465 11.95 -24.66 -3.43
CA THR A 465 10.51 -24.37 -3.32
C THR A 465 9.65 -25.58 -2.94
N GLY A 466 10.07 -26.79 -3.32
CA GLY A 466 9.46 -28.04 -2.83
C GLY A 466 9.85 -28.42 -1.39
N LEU A 467 10.78 -27.68 -0.77
CA LEU A 467 11.29 -27.88 0.59
C LEU A 467 10.76 -26.85 1.59
N ILE A 468 10.07 -25.79 1.13
CA ILE A 468 9.44 -24.76 1.97
C ILE A 468 8.41 -25.39 2.93
N ASN A 469 7.86 -26.57 2.60
CA ASN A 469 6.96 -27.32 3.48
C ASN A 469 7.69 -28.19 4.53
N HIS A 470 9.00 -28.42 4.40
CA HIS A 470 9.77 -29.33 5.27
C HIS A 470 10.97 -28.68 5.96
N GLY A 471 11.30 -27.42 5.68
CA GLY A 471 12.47 -26.74 6.20
C GLY A 471 13.75 -27.14 5.46
N VAL A 472 14.51 -26.17 4.94
CA VAL A 472 15.82 -26.43 4.30
C VAL A 472 16.83 -27.06 5.27
N PHE A 473 16.65 -26.85 6.57
CA PHE A 473 17.48 -27.39 7.64
C PHE A 473 17.15 -28.85 8.00
N SER A 474 15.93 -29.31 7.74
CA SER A 474 15.44 -30.65 8.11
C SER A 474 15.41 -31.65 6.95
N SER A 475 15.82 -31.23 5.74
CA SER A 475 15.83 -32.12 4.57
C SER A 475 17.12 -32.95 4.48
N ASP A 476 17.02 -34.26 4.73
CA ASP A 476 18.08 -35.26 4.47
C ASP A 476 18.51 -35.33 2.99
N LYS A 477 17.79 -34.65 2.10
CA LYS A 477 18.03 -34.65 0.65
C LYS A 477 19.32 -33.93 0.26
N TYR A 478 19.81 -33.02 1.08
CA TYR A 478 20.99 -32.21 0.77
C TYR A 478 22.13 -32.48 1.75
N ASN A 479 23.32 -32.75 1.20
CA ASN A 479 24.52 -32.78 2.03
C ASN A 479 24.79 -31.39 2.63
N ARG A 480 25.63 -31.35 3.67
CA ARG A 480 25.95 -30.13 4.41
C ARG A 480 26.46 -28.99 3.51
N GLU A 481 27.32 -29.31 2.55
CA GLU A 481 27.90 -28.33 1.62
C GLU A 481 26.83 -27.68 0.72
N ALA A 482 25.89 -28.47 0.20
CA ALA A 482 24.80 -27.95 -0.61
C ALA A 482 23.89 -27.01 0.20
N ARG A 483 23.61 -27.33 1.47
CA ARG A 483 22.84 -26.46 2.37
C ARG A 483 23.58 -25.16 2.71
N ILE A 484 24.89 -25.22 2.94
CA ILE A 484 25.72 -24.02 3.11
C ILE A 484 25.60 -23.13 1.87
N GLY A 485 25.72 -23.71 0.68
CA GLY A 485 25.55 -22.96 -0.58
C GLY A 485 24.17 -22.31 -0.72
N LEU A 486 23.09 -22.95 -0.23
CA LEU A 486 21.75 -22.35 -0.22
C LEU A 486 21.67 -21.11 0.68
N VAL A 487 22.26 -21.19 1.89
CA VAL A 487 22.30 -20.06 2.82
C VAL A 487 23.15 -18.92 2.24
N GLN A 488 24.30 -19.24 1.63
CA GLN A 488 25.16 -18.23 1.01
C GLN A 488 24.46 -17.48 -0.11
N ASP A 489 23.76 -18.19 -1.00
CA ASP A 489 22.98 -17.58 -2.07
C ASP A 489 21.87 -16.66 -1.53
N ALA A 490 21.18 -17.09 -0.48
CA ALA A 490 20.14 -16.26 0.14
C ALA A 490 20.73 -14.97 0.71
N LEU A 491 21.85 -15.05 1.44
CA LEU A 491 22.55 -13.88 1.99
C LEU A 491 23.01 -12.92 0.88
N VAL A 492 23.58 -13.46 -0.19
CA VAL A 492 24.02 -12.68 -1.36
C VAL A 492 22.86 -12.00 -2.06
N ASN A 493 21.75 -12.72 -2.28
CA ASN A 493 20.59 -12.21 -3.00
C ASN A 493 19.73 -11.26 -2.16
N VAL A 494 19.68 -11.42 -0.84
CA VAL A 494 18.95 -10.49 0.03
C VAL A 494 19.70 -9.18 0.22
N ALA A 495 21.04 -9.20 0.14
CA ALA A 495 21.85 -8.00 0.25
C ALA A 495 21.59 -7.00 -0.88
N ILE A 496 20.92 -5.89 -0.58
CA ILE A 496 20.69 -4.78 -1.52
C ILE A 496 21.31 -3.53 -0.94
N ASP A 497 22.27 -2.93 -1.62
CA ASP A 497 22.86 -1.65 -1.24
C ASP A 497 22.48 -0.52 -2.21
N GLU A 498 22.92 0.69 -1.86
CA GLU A 498 22.72 1.90 -2.63
C GLU A 498 23.26 1.77 -4.07
N GLU A 499 24.46 1.21 -4.22
CA GLU A 499 25.17 1.12 -5.49
C GLU A 499 24.42 0.22 -6.47
N LEU A 500 23.90 -0.90 -5.98
CA LEU A 500 23.11 -1.83 -6.75
C LEU A 500 21.75 -1.26 -7.13
N ALA A 501 20.99 -0.70 -6.18
CA ALA A 501 19.68 -0.09 -6.46
C ALA A 501 19.82 1.05 -7.49
N ARG A 502 20.88 1.85 -7.38
CA ARG A 502 21.23 2.88 -8.36
C ARG A 502 21.59 2.28 -9.72
N SER A 503 22.37 1.20 -9.76
CA SER A 503 22.75 0.53 -11.00
C SER A 503 21.54 -0.03 -11.76
N MET A 504 20.58 -0.64 -11.04
CA MET A 504 19.30 -1.09 -11.61
C MET A 504 18.51 0.08 -12.19
N PHE A 505 18.33 1.15 -11.42
CA PHE A 505 17.61 2.36 -11.86
C PHE A 505 18.24 2.93 -13.15
N LEU A 506 19.56 3.09 -13.16
CA LEU A 506 20.28 3.63 -14.32
C LEU A 506 20.19 2.70 -15.52
N THR A 507 20.24 1.39 -15.34
CA THR A 507 20.13 0.41 -16.43
C THR A 507 18.78 0.53 -17.15
N ILE A 508 17.69 0.64 -16.40
CA ILE A 508 16.34 0.83 -16.95
C ILE A 508 16.24 2.21 -17.64
N ALA A 509 16.60 3.28 -16.93
CA ALA A 509 16.45 4.65 -17.41
C ALA A 509 17.31 4.95 -18.65
N GLN A 510 18.55 4.44 -18.72
CA GLN A 510 19.42 4.61 -19.88
C GLN A 510 18.87 3.87 -21.10
N THR A 511 18.28 2.69 -20.89
CA THR A 511 17.67 1.91 -21.98
C THR A 511 16.46 2.66 -22.56
N GLN A 512 15.59 3.22 -21.71
CA GLN A 512 14.50 4.10 -22.14
C GLN A 512 15.02 5.30 -22.93
N LYS A 513 16.06 5.99 -22.44
CA LYS A 513 16.65 7.17 -23.09
C LYS A 513 17.19 6.85 -24.48
N ARG A 514 17.92 5.73 -24.63
CA ARG A 514 18.44 5.28 -25.94
C ARG A 514 17.30 5.04 -26.93
N ARG A 515 16.22 4.41 -26.49
CA ARG A 515 15.05 4.13 -27.33
C ARG A 515 14.25 5.39 -27.68
N ALA A 516 14.08 6.29 -26.74
CA ALA A 516 13.41 7.58 -26.97
C ALA A 516 14.13 8.39 -28.05
N ASN A 517 15.47 8.43 -27.98
CA ASN A 517 16.30 9.09 -28.99
C ASN A 517 16.16 8.45 -30.39
N GLN A 518 16.02 7.13 -30.48
CA GLN A 518 15.82 6.42 -31.75
C GLN A 518 14.43 6.64 -32.35
N THR A 519 13.40 6.81 -31.51
CA THR A 519 12.00 6.88 -31.93
C THR A 519 11.44 8.30 -32.02
N GLY A 520 12.21 9.32 -31.63
CA GLY A 520 11.77 10.72 -31.63
C GLY A 520 10.60 11.02 -30.69
N SER A 521 10.30 10.12 -29.74
CA SER A 521 9.15 10.25 -28.84
C SER A 521 9.39 11.26 -27.70
N ARG A 522 8.35 12.04 -27.37
CA ARG A 522 8.34 12.91 -26.18
C ARG A 522 8.49 12.07 -24.90
N GLN A 523 9.36 12.55 -24.03
CA GLN A 523 9.93 11.86 -22.87
C GLN A 523 8.87 11.47 -21.83
N PHE A 524 8.76 10.17 -21.54
CA PHE A 524 8.40 9.68 -20.22
C PHE A 524 9.58 8.82 -19.77
N LEU A 525 10.24 9.25 -18.69
CA LEU A 525 11.45 8.63 -18.18
C LEU A 525 11.13 8.10 -16.80
N LEU A 526 11.76 6.98 -16.44
CA LEU A 526 11.66 6.38 -15.13
C LEU A 526 11.89 7.45 -14.06
N ARG A 527 10.86 7.66 -13.24
CA ARG A 527 10.86 8.61 -12.14
C ARG A 527 11.18 7.94 -10.83
N ARG A 528 10.70 6.70 -10.65
CA ARG A 528 10.83 5.98 -9.39
C ARG A 528 11.15 4.51 -9.61
N LEU A 529 12.10 3.99 -8.84
CA LEU A 529 12.32 2.57 -8.64
C LEU A 529 12.23 2.29 -7.15
N THR A 530 11.36 1.38 -6.76
CA THR A 530 11.38 0.77 -5.43
C THR A 530 11.95 -0.64 -5.56
N VAL A 531 12.84 -0.99 -4.66
CA VAL A 531 13.44 -2.32 -4.59
C VAL A 531 13.27 -2.86 -3.19
N GLU A 532 12.75 -4.07 -3.10
CA GLU A 532 12.62 -4.82 -1.85
C GLU A 532 12.79 -6.32 -2.08
N CYS A 533 13.03 -7.08 -1.02
CA CYS A 533 12.98 -8.55 -1.06
C CYS A 533 11.65 -9.05 -0.49
N LEU A 534 11.18 -10.23 -0.88
CA LEU A 534 10.05 -10.89 -0.20
C LEU A 534 10.37 -11.17 1.29
N ASP A 535 9.36 -11.10 2.15
CA ASP A 535 9.46 -11.45 3.58
C ASP A 535 9.93 -12.91 3.75
N SER A 536 10.70 -13.13 4.80
CA SER A 536 11.54 -14.29 5.09
C SER A 536 10.80 -15.59 5.42
N ASP A 537 10.07 -16.14 4.45
CA ASP A 537 9.76 -17.59 4.41
C ASP A 537 10.76 -18.35 3.49
N LEU A 538 11.94 -17.74 3.23
CA LEU A 538 12.99 -18.24 2.32
C LEU A 538 13.37 -19.71 2.54
N PHE A 539 13.17 -20.23 3.75
CA PHE A 539 13.53 -21.57 4.18
C PHE A 539 12.36 -22.44 4.69
N GLY A 540 11.12 -21.96 4.60
CA GLY A 540 9.91 -22.72 4.98
C GLY A 540 9.18 -22.25 6.24
N ARG A 541 7.86 -22.52 6.30
CA ARG A 541 6.98 -22.22 7.46
C ARG A 541 6.97 -23.32 8.54
N GLY A 542 7.70 -24.41 8.32
CA GLY A 542 7.69 -25.58 9.20
C GLY A 542 8.81 -25.52 10.22
N ASP A 543 8.42 -25.27 11.48
CA ASP A 543 9.15 -25.47 12.73
C ASP A 543 10.52 -24.77 12.87
N TYR A 544 10.56 -23.86 13.84
CA TYR A 544 11.72 -23.06 14.24
C TYR A 544 12.16 -22.08 13.15
N SER A 545 11.55 -20.89 13.18
CA SER A 545 12.27 -19.68 12.80
C SER A 545 13.66 -19.77 13.43
N HIS A 546 14.70 -20.01 12.63
CA HIS A 546 16.03 -19.63 13.02
C HIS A 546 15.98 -18.11 13.15
N SER A 547 15.65 -17.63 14.35
CA SER A 547 15.50 -16.22 14.67
C SER A 547 16.71 -15.46 14.15
N GLU A 548 17.89 -16.07 14.26
CA GLU A 548 19.17 -15.46 13.95
C GLU A 548 19.40 -15.31 12.43
N LEU A 549 19.07 -16.32 11.62
CA LEU A 549 19.14 -16.18 10.15
C LEU A 549 18.10 -15.20 9.65
N SER A 550 16.90 -15.21 10.24
CA SER A 550 15.84 -14.27 9.89
C SER A 550 16.26 -12.84 10.20
N ILE A 551 16.82 -12.58 11.38
CA ILE A 551 17.37 -11.26 11.75
C ILE A 551 18.51 -10.87 10.83
N LEU A 552 19.43 -11.79 10.50
CA LEU A 552 20.55 -11.51 9.58
C LEU A 552 20.06 -11.14 8.17
N LEU A 553 19.08 -11.87 7.64
CA LEU A 553 18.45 -11.57 6.35
C LEU A 553 17.72 -10.23 6.41
N GLU A 554 16.97 -9.96 7.48
CA GLU A 554 16.27 -8.69 7.67
C GLU A 554 17.24 -7.50 7.75
N TRP A 555 18.44 -7.72 8.32
CA TRP A 555 19.50 -6.71 8.38
C TRP A 555 20.09 -6.40 7.01
N LEU A 556 20.37 -7.45 6.23
CA LEU A 556 20.91 -7.35 4.88
C LEU A 556 19.87 -6.85 3.86
N ARG A 557 18.59 -7.03 4.17
CA ARG A 557 17.47 -6.61 3.35
C ARG A 557 17.44 -5.08 3.28
N GLY A 558 17.93 -4.58 2.15
CA GLY A 558 17.82 -3.17 1.82
C GLY A 558 16.46 -2.90 1.16
N HIS A 559 15.67 -2.01 1.75
CA HIS A 559 14.56 -1.38 1.05
C HIS A 559 15.02 -0.03 0.52
N TRP A 560 15.08 0.08 -0.81
CA TRP A 560 15.63 1.25 -1.49
C TRP A 560 14.61 1.89 -2.40
N ILE A 561 14.55 3.22 -2.33
CA ILE A 561 13.76 4.04 -3.25
C ILE A 561 14.72 4.94 -4.02
N CYS A 562 14.73 4.82 -5.35
CA CYS A 562 15.49 5.65 -6.26
C CYS A 562 14.52 6.60 -6.99
N GLU A 563 14.74 7.91 -6.88
CA GLU A 563 13.90 8.93 -7.55
C GLU A 563 14.70 9.84 -8.48
N SER A 564 14.18 10.14 -9.68
CA SER A 564 14.81 11.10 -10.59
C SER A 564 14.51 12.54 -10.15
N SER A 565 15.50 13.23 -9.57
CA SER A 565 15.40 14.67 -9.35
C SER A 565 15.54 15.43 -10.68
N ILE A 566 14.46 16.03 -11.14
CA ILE A 566 14.48 16.97 -12.27
C ILE A 566 14.61 18.38 -11.68
N GLY A 567 15.83 18.95 -11.67
CA GLY A 567 16.00 20.41 -11.51
C GLY A 567 16.79 20.95 -10.32
N LEU A 568 17.48 20.14 -9.51
CA LEU A 568 18.33 20.67 -8.43
C LEU A 568 19.79 20.80 -8.89
N ARG A 569 20.27 22.06 -9.01
CA ARG A 569 21.71 22.38 -9.08
C ARG A 569 22.32 22.12 -7.71
N ASP A 570 22.97 20.97 -7.58
CA ASP A 570 23.77 20.61 -6.42
C ASP A 570 25.26 20.59 -6.84
N PRO A 571 26.20 21.22 -6.11
CA PRO A 571 27.60 21.34 -6.51
C PRO A 571 28.39 20.02 -6.58
N ASP A 572 27.92 18.96 -5.93
CA ASP A 572 28.61 17.64 -5.91
C ASP A 572 28.24 16.74 -7.10
N ALA A 573 27.85 17.36 -8.22
CA ALA A 573 27.47 16.68 -9.44
C ALA A 573 28.69 16.03 -10.13
N ILE A 574 28.85 14.71 -9.96
CA ILE A 574 29.67 13.89 -10.86
C ILE A 574 28.73 13.12 -11.81
N LEU A 575 28.71 13.55 -13.07
CA LEU A 575 28.96 12.74 -14.27
C LEU A 575 29.02 13.69 -15.50
N ASP A 576 30.24 14.02 -15.90
CA ASP A 576 30.68 14.58 -17.20
C ASP A 576 30.16 13.75 -18.39
N ASP A 577 29.97 14.23 -19.63
CA ASP A 577 30.05 15.57 -20.21
C ASP A 577 29.33 15.52 -21.58
N LYS A 578 28.26 16.32 -21.77
CA LYS A 578 27.89 16.92 -23.07
C LYS A 578 26.98 18.14 -22.80
N PRO A 579 27.26 19.31 -23.39
CA PRO A 579 26.38 20.47 -23.26
C PRO A 579 25.11 20.23 -24.09
N GLY A 580 23.97 20.04 -23.40
CA GLY A 580 22.64 20.03 -24.01
C GLY A 580 21.71 18.88 -23.62
N GLY A 581 22.17 17.88 -22.85
CA GLY A 581 21.32 16.79 -22.36
C GLY A 581 20.91 17.00 -20.91
N GLN A 582 19.61 16.94 -20.60
CA GLN A 582 19.13 16.82 -19.21
C GLN A 582 19.81 15.62 -18.54
N ALA A 583 20.55 15.88 -17.46
CA ALA A 583 21.17 14.88 -16.60
C ALA A 583 20.12 14.34 -15.61
N HIS A 584 20.04 13.01 -15.46
CA HIS A 584 19.19 12.36 -14.47
C HIS A 584 20.01 12.14 -13.21
N LYS A 585 19.58 12.73 -12.09
CA LYS A 585 20.15 12.47 -10.77
C LYS A 585 19.19 11.59 -9.99
N ALA A 586 19.62 10.38 -9.65
CA ALA A 586 18.91 9.51 -8.71
C ALA A 586 19.13 10.05 -7.29
N VAL A 587 18.05 10.41 -6.61
CA VAL A 587 18.00 10.63 -5.16
C VAL A 587 17.66 9.28 -4.54
N LEU A 588 18.44 8.89 -3.54
CA LEU A 588 18.33 7.58 -2.91
C LEU A 588 17.90 7.79 -1.47
N ALA A 589 16.88 7.05 -1.05
CA ALA A 589 16.46 6.97 0.34
C ALA A 589 16.36 5.49 0.73
N ARG A 590 17.03 5.14 1.83
CA ARG A 590 16.79 3.89 2.54
C ARG A 590 15.60 4.11 3.46
N ASP A 591 14.67 3.17 3.52
CA ASP A 591 13.56 3.26 4.45
C ASP A 591 14.04 3.01 5.89
N GLU A 592 14.10 4.08 6.68
CA GLU A 592 14.59 4.07 8.07
C GLU A 592 13.61 3.40 9.06
N SER A 593 12.37 3.13 8.66
CA SER A 593 11.35 2.54 9.54
C SER A 593 11.70 1.13 10.01
N LEU A 594 12.39 0.35 9.16
CA LEU A 594 12.90 -0.97 9.50
C LEU A 594 14.13 -0.88 10.43
N GLN A 595 15.00 0.13 10.23
CA GLN A 595 16.22 0.28 11.04
C GLN A 595 15.91 0.54 12.52
N ARG A 596 14.86 1.33 12.82
CA ARG A 596 14.42 1.58 14.21
C ARG A 596 13.92 0.33 14.93
N LYS A 597 13.33 -0.64 14.20
CA LYS A 597 12.96 -1.94 14.79
C LYS A 597 14.20 -2.75 15.19
N MET A 598 15.31 -2.60 14.46
CA MET A 598 16.55 -3.35 14.67
C MET A 598 17.52 -2.71 15.66
N GLU A 599 17.45 -1.39 15.87
CA GLU A 599 18.24 -0.70 16.91
C GLU A 599 17.89 -1.18 18.33
N TYR A 600 16.76 -1.85 18.52
CA TYR A 600 16.39 -2.51 19.78
C TYR A 600 17.13 -3.84 20.02
N GLU A 601 17.76 -4.43 19.00
CA GLU A 601 18.52 -5.69 19.07
C GLU A 601 20.04 -5.41 18.95
N GLU A 602 20.62 -4.75 19.95
CA GLU A 602 22.00 -4.24 19.88
C GLU A 602 23.08 -5.34 19.77
N ASP A 603 22.82 -6.59 20.17
CA ASP A 603 23.86 -7.61 20.33
C ASP A 603 23.77 -8.81 19.39
N LEU A 604 23.64 -8.60 18.08
CA LEU A 604 23.68 -9.69 17.11
C LEU A 604 24.97 -10.56 17.24
N TYR A 605 26.08 -9.97 17.69
CA TYR A 605 27.33 -10.69 17.91
C TYR A 605 27.30 -11.66 19.12
N GLU A 606 26.54 -11.34 20.17
CA GLU A 606 26.26 -12.31 21.24
C GLU A 606 25.28 -13.39 20.77
N HIS A 607 24.35 -13.04 19.86
CA HIS A 607 23.40 -13.98 19.26
C HIS A 607 24.02 -14.90 18.20
N LEU A 608 25.13 -14.51 17.55
CA LEU A 608 25.87 -15.37 16.61
C LEU A 608 26.62 -16.51 17.33
N ASN A 609 27.00 -16.32 18.60
CA ASN A 609 27.58 -17.36 19.46
C ASN A 609 26.49 -18.32 19.95
N GLY A 610 26.07 -19.25 19.09
CA GLY A 610 24.97 -20.18 19.35
C GLY A 610 24.08 -20.45 18.14
N VAL A 611 24.39 -19.85 16.99
CA VAL A 611 23.70 -20.07 15.72
C VAL A 611 23.90 -21.51 15.24
N ASP A 612 22.96 -21.97 14.41
CA ASP A 612 23.14 -23.21 13.65
C ASP A 612 24.53 -23.21 12.97
N PRO A 613 25.40 -24.21 13.23
CA PRO A 613 26.75 -24.29 12.66
C PRO A 613 26.80 -24.21 11.13
N LEU A 614 25.67 -24.45 10.45
CA LEU A 614 25.52 -24.32 9.02
C LEU A 614 25.45 -22.85 8.57
N VAL A 615 24.70 -22.02 9.31
CA VAL A 615 24.58 -20.59 9.04
C VAL A 615 25.88 -19.87 9.42
N GLU A 616 26.50 -20.26 10.54
CA GLU A 616 27.82 -19.76 10.93
C GLU A 616 28.85 -20.07 9.82
N ASP A 617 28.96 -21.32 9.37
CA ASP A 617 29.88 -21.68 8.28
C ASP A 617 29.59 -20.92 6.98
N ALA A 618 28.32 -20.78 6.60
CA ALA A 618 27.92 -20.04 5.41
C ALA A 618 28.33 -18.56 5.50
N TRP A 619 28.09 -17.94 6.65
CA TRP A 619 28.46 -16.57 6.95
C TRP A 619 29.98 -16.39 6.92
N LEU A 620 30.74 -17.23 7.62
CA LEU A 620 32.20 -17.14 7.68
C LEU A 620 32.89 -17.34 6.34
N ARG A 621 32.29 -18.16 5.45
CA ARG A 621 32.79 -18.35 4.09
C ARG A 621 32.54 -17.13 3.19
N LEU A 622 31.48 -16.35 3.44
CA LEU A 622 31.20 -15.11 2.70
C LEU A 622 31.96 -13.92 3.30
N TRP A 623 31.94 -13.82 4.62
CA TRP A 623 32.57 -12.77 5.40
C TRP A 623 33.73 -13.35 6.22
N LEU A 624 34.93 -13.27 5.66
CA LEU A 624 36.14 -13.71 6.35
C LEU A 624 36.34 -12.88 7.63
N TYR A 625 36.51 -13.58 8.78
CA TYR A 625 36.83 -12.98 10.07
C TYR A 625 37.85 -11.83 9.94
N GLY A 626 37.53 -10.66 10.54
CA GLY A 626 38.49 -9.58 10.76
C GLY A 626 38.46 -8.39 9.79
N ARG A 627 37.49 -8.30 8.87
CA ARG A 627 37.33 -7.12 7.96
C ARG A 627 36.48 -5.98 8.54
N GLY A 628 36.67 -5.65 9.82
CA GLY A 628 35.95 -4.54 10.46
C GLY A 628 34.46 -4.82 10.71
N ASP A 629 33.69 -3.76 10.97
CA ASP A 629 32.25 -3.86 11.19
C ASP A 629 31.55 -4.25 9.88
N TRP A 630 31.06 -5.49 9.84
CA TRP A 630 30.36 -6.04 8.68
C TRP A 630 29.10 -5.24 8.36
N LYS A 631 28.48 -4.59 9.36
CA LYS A 631 27.32 -3.73 9.16
C LYS A 631 27.65 -2.59 8.20
N GLN A 632 28.81 -1.96 8.38
CA GLN A 632 29.20 -0.81 7.56
C GLN A 632 29.92 -1.19 6.27
N SER A 633 30.40 -2.43 6.18
CA SER A 633 31.34 -2.86 5.15
C SER A 633 30.77 -3.87 4.17
N TRP A 634 29.60 -4.43 4.45
CA TRP A 634 28.93 -5.35 3.53
C TRP A 634 28.54 -4.66 2.23
N LYS A 635 28.79 -5.33 1.10
CA LYS A 635 28.40 -4.87 -0.24
C LYS A 635 27.63 -5.96 -0.96
N SER A 636 26.59 -5.55 -1.66
CA SER A 636 25.83 -6.43 -2.54
C SER A 636 26.66 -6.84 -3.77
N GLN A 637 26.29 -7.96 -4.39
CA GLN A 637 26.87 -8.32 -5.67
C GLN A 637 26.41 -7.35 -6.77
N PRO A 638 27.34 -6.72 -7.52
CA PRO A 638 26.99 -5.76 -8.56
C PRO A 638 26.41 -6.45 -9.79
N LEU A 639 25.67 -5.69 -10.60
CA LEU A 639 25.24 -6.15 -11.92
C LEU A 639 26.44 -6.48 -12.82
N ALA A 640 26.33 -7.57 -13.57
CA ALA A 640 27.29 -7.98 -14.59
C ALA A 640 27.57 -6.80 -15.53
N SER A 641 28.85 -6.48 -15.70
CA SER A 641 29.29 -5.19 -16.22
C SER A 641 28.63 -4.85 -17.56
N SER A 642 27.94 -3.71 -17.59
CA SER A 642 27.67 -2.95 -18.80
C SER A 642 29.00 -2.37 -19.32
N ALA A 643 29.80 -3.20 -19.99
CA ALA A 643 31.07 -2.90 -20.66
C ALA A 643 32.13 -2.11 -19.85
N ARG A 644 33.15 -2.81 -19.35
CA ARG A 644 34.54 -2.28 -19.38
C ARG A 644 35.53 -3.34 -19.81
N HIS A 645 36.25 -3.00 -20.88
CA HIS A 645 37.62 -3.43 -21.10
C HIS A 645 38.40 -3.36 -19.79
N MET A 646 38.93 -4.49 -19.34
CA MET A 646 40.07 -4.47 -18.45
C MET A 646 41.27 -3.91 -19.22
N PRO A 647 42.05 -2.98 -18.66
CA PRO A 647 43.42 -2.80 -19.10
C PRO A 647 44.20 -4.06 -18.71
N VAL A 648 45.00 -4.53 -19.67
CA VAL A 648 45.91 -5.68 -19.60
C VAL A 648 46.81 -5.62 -18.37
#